data_AF-A0A428BS92-F1
#
_entry.id   AF-A0A428BS92-F1
#
_cell.length_a   1.000
_cell.length_b   1.000
_cell.length_c   1.000
_cell.angle_alpha   90.00
_cell.angle_beta   90.00
_cell.angle_gamma   90.00
#
_symmetry.space_group_name_H-M   'P 1'
#
loop_
_entity.id
_entity.type
_entity.pdbx_description
1 polymer ?
#
loop_
_entity_poly.entity_id
_entity_poly.type
_entity_poly.pdbx_seq_one_letter_code
_entity_poly.pdbx_strand_id
1 'polypeptide(L)'
;MGVRIENNLFYVESKSLSLIIENRDGFLLLKHLGKTIKNYRGANSVYERDHAFSGNPIATNRTFSLDTQRQIFGQHGLGDFRKPTLQIQHDATEVTDFRFVEAKILKGQNGPQGLPSPHSMDATETLALILKDPQAKLSLTLYYTAFDNDATIASYSKFENNSNQEVVIHKDFSFMADFPAAAYEMVTLQGAYAREKTVRRQQVEQGIFSISSNRGASGHAQTPALLLCDQGVTEDAGNVFALQLMYSGNFEAFVQKNQLNEVRVAIGINPENFSWKLDPEENFETPVALVTYSDKGLTGISHESQNFVLKHIMPSKFSKKERPILINNWEATYFDFQKEKLLELADEAKKVGIELFVLDDGWFGNRFDDNRALGDWVVNEKKLGGSLESLISAIHERGLQFGLWLEPEMISVDSDLYRKHPDWAIQVPDYEHTYSRNQLVLNLANPQVVEYLKNVLDELLSYHKIDYIKWDMNRNITNLGNGSAYLETQMQSHQYMLGLYELVSYLTEKHSHILFESCSGGGGRNDLGMMRYFPQVWASDNTDAIARLPIQYGSSYLYPTISMGAHVSAVPNHQMGRMTPLETRGHVAMMGNLGYELDLTSLSDEEKAEIANQVSLYKELRPVVQLGNQYRLINPNAESNEAAQQFNYGNQTIVTYVRVLSVVETMETTLKLKDLEVEGLYELEGTNIVYSGAELMYAGLTVTLSPGDFLSRQYKFKRL
;
A
#
# COMPACT_ATOMS: atom_id res chain seq x y z
N MET A 1 -28.06 -0.90 3.22
CA MET A 1 -26.79 -0.64 2.51
C MET A 1 -26.62 -1.81 1.55
N GLY A 2 -26.14 -1.56 0.33
CA GLY A 2 -26.25 -2.51 -0.78
C GLY A 2 -26.51 -1.79 -2.10
N VAL A 3 -27.05 -2.51 -3.09
CA VAL A 3 -27.29 -2.01 -4.44
C VAL A 3 -28.80 -1.88 -4.70
N ARG A 4 -29.21 -0.77 -5.31
CA ARG A 4 -30.61 -0.56 -5.76
C ARG A 4 -30.65 -0.09 -7.21
N ILE A 5 -31.66 -0.55 -7.95
CA ILE A 5 -31.94 -0.12 -9.31
C ILE A 5 -33.36 0.44 -9.34
N GLU A 6 -33.50 1.72 -9.67
CA GLU A 6 -34.78 2.43 -9.67
C GLU A 6 -34.93 3.21 -10.98
N ASN A 7 -35.79 2.71 -11.87
CA ASN A 7 -35.93 3.21 -13.23
C ASN A 7 -34.56 3.21 -13.94
N ASN A 8 -34.04 4.39 -14.28
CA ASN A 8 -32.75 4.58 -14.94
C ASN A 8 -31.61 4.90 -13.96
N LEU A 9 -31.86 4.90 -12.64
CA LEU A 9 -30.85 5.19 -11.62
C LEU A 9 -30.35 3.91 -10.95
N PHE A 10 -29.03 3.81 -10.79
CA PHE A 10 -28.35 2.78 -10.03
C PHE A 10 -27.71 3.42 -8.80
N TYR A 11 -27.99 2.86 -7.63
CA TYR A 11 -27.44 3.29 -6.35
C TYR A 11 -26.51 2.19 -5.82
N VAL A 12 -25.26 2.54 -5.56
CA VAL A 12 -24.30 1.69 -4.83
C VAL A 12 -24.08 2.35 -3.48
N GLU A 13 -24.55 1.71 -2.40
CA GLU A 13 -24.71 2.34 -1.09
C GLU A 13 -23.90 1.62 -0.01
N SER A 14 -22.64 2.02 0.15
CA SER A 14 -21.82 1.67 1.31
C SER A 14 -22.21 2.48 2.55
N LYS A 15 -21.59 2.20 3.69
CA LYS A 15 -21.78 3.00 4.91
C LYS A 15 -21.38 4.45 4.69
N SER A 16 -22.33 5.38 4.83
CA SER A 16 -22.09 6.83 4.69
C SER A 16 -21.59 7.31 3.31
N LEU A 17 -21.43 6.43 2.32
CA LEU A 17 -20.99 6.71 0.96
C LEU A 17 -21.99 6.15 -0.05
N SER A 18 -22.28 6.90 -1.10
CA SER A 18 -23.10 6.47 -2.21
C SER A 18 -22.54 6.94 -3.54
N LEU A 19 -22.52 6.02 -4.50
CA LEU A 19 -22.32 6.29 -5.92
C LEU A 19 -23.69 6.17 -6.61
N ILE A 20 -24.11 7.22 -7.31
CA ILE A 20 -25.37 7.27 -8.05
C ILE A 20 -25.04 7.45 -9.52
N ILE A 21 -25.48 6.48 -10.33
CA ILE A 21 -25.26 6.43 -11.77
C ILE A 21 -26.62 6.50 -12.47
N GLU A 22 -26.71 7.23 -13.58
CA GLU A 22 -27.88 7.28 -14.45
C GLU A 22 -27.55 6.63 -15.80
N ASN A 23 -28.39 5.71 -16.25
CA ASN A 23 -28.43 5.31 -17.65
C ASN A 23 -29.24 6.34 -18.45
N ARG A 24 -28.61 6.94 -19.45
CA ARG A 24 -29.25 7.83 -20.40
C ARG A 24 -28.95 7.38 -21.82
N ASP A 25 -29.92 6.75 -22.46
CA ASP A 25 -29.83 6.26 -23.85
C ASP A 25 -28.58 5.40 -24.11
N GLY A 26 -28.19 4.60 -23.11
CA GLY A 26 -27.01 3.73 -23.13
C GLY A 26 -25.74 4.39 -22.59
N PHE A 27 -25.69 5.71 -22.40
CA PHE A 27 -24.57 6.39 -21.74
C PHE A 27 -24.72 6.34 -20.22
N LEU A 28 -23.63 6.09 -19.49
CA LEU A 28 -23.61 6.04 -18.03
C LEU A 28 -23.07 7.34 -17.45
N LEU A 29 -23.93 8.07 -16.74
CA LEU A 29 -23.63 9.38 -16.18
C LEU A 29 -23.43 9.28 -14.67
N LEU A 30 -22.32 9.85 -14.16
CA LEU A 30 -22.10 10.03 -12.73
C LEU A 30 -22.98 11.19 -12.24
N LYS A 31 -23.91 10.88 -11.33
CA LYS A 31 -24.85 11.87 -10.77
C LYS A 31 -24.40 12.38 -9.42
N HIS A 32 -23.84 11.50 -8.60
CA HIS A 32 -23.36 11.83 -7.26
C HIS A 32 -22.35 10.78 -6.79
N LEU A 33 -21.31 11.23 -6.11
CA LEU A 33 -20.37 10.40 -5.36
C LEU A 33 -20.05 11.14 -4.07
N GLY A 34 -20.40 10.55 -2.91
CA GLY A 34 -20.22 11.17 -1.60
C GLY A 34 -21.27 10.69 -0.61
N LYS A 35 -21.66 11.55 0.34
CA LYS A 35 -22.66 11.22 1.37
C LYS A 35 -23.91 10.55 0.85
N THR A 36 -24.51 9.68 1.66
CA THR A 36 -25.74 8.96 1.30
C THR A 36 -26.87 9.90 0.91
N ILE A 37 -27.45 9.67 -0.27
CA ILE A 37 -28.66 10.34 -0.76
C ILE A 37 -29.69 9.27 -1.14
N LYS A 38 -30.87 9.34 -0.52
CA LYS A 38 -32.05 8.55 -0.91
C LYS A 38 -32.94 9.40 -1.81
N ASN A 39 -33.67 8.75 -2.72
CA ASN A 39 -34.64 9.40 -3.61
C ASN A 39 -34.03 10.57 -4.40
N TYR A 40 -32.88 10.36 -5.05
CA TYR A 40 -32.17 11.40 -5.77
C TYR A 40 -33.04 12.01 -6.89
N ARG A 41 -33.03 13.34 -7.01
CA ARG A 41 -33.87 14.11 -7.94
C ARG A 41 -33.11 14.93 -8.98
N GLY A 42 -31.78 14.85 -9.03
CA GLY A 42 -31.03 15.54 -10.07
C GLY A 42 -30.65 16.99 -9.80
N ALA A 43 -30.70 17.47 -8.55
CA ALA A 43 -30.46 18.88 -8.21
C ALA A 43 -29.08 19.43 -8.66
N ASN A 44 -28.08 18.56 -8.75
CA ASN A 44 -26.72 18.87 -9.20
C ASN A 44 -26.42 18.34 -10.62
N SER A 45 -27.45 18.03 -11.41
CA SER A 45 -27.27 17.57 -12.79
C SER A 45 -26.51 18.60 -13.61
N VAL A 46 -25.66 18.12 -14.53
CA VAL A 46 -25.02 18.97 -15.54
C VAL A 46 -26.12 19.69 -16.33
N TYR A 47 -26.01 21.01 -16.44
CA TYR A 47 -26.89 21.80 -17.30
C TYR A 47 -26.41 21.68 -18.75
N GLU A 48 -27.18 20.97 -19.57
CA GLU A 48 -26.89 20.80 -20.99
C GLU A 48 -27.03 22.11 -21.74
N ARG A 49 -25.96 22.48 -22.44
CA ARG A 49 -25.90 23.65 -23.31
C ARG A 49 -24.91 23.41 -24.43
N ASP A 50 -25.02 24.20 -25.50
CA ASP A 50 -24.06 24.16 -26.59
C ASP A 50 -22.71 24.72 -26.09
N HIS A 51 -21.74 23.82 -25.92
CA HIS A 51 -20.36 24.17 -25.60
C HIS A 51 -19.54 24.14 -26.89
N ALA A 52 -18.95 25.28 -27.25
CA ALA A 52 -18.16 25.37 -28.47
C ALA A 52 -17.04 24.32 -28.48
N PHE A 53 -16.90 23.61 -29.61
CA PHE A 53 -15.95 22.51 -29.84
C PHE A 53 -16.17 21.21 -29.04
N SER A 54 -17.19 21.15 -28.17
CA SER A 54 -17.62 19.90 -27.55
C SER A 54 -18.60 19.18 -28.47
N GLY A 55 -18.14 18.14 -29.17
CA GLY A 55 -18.90 17.42 -30.19
C GLY A 55 -20.10 16.62 -29.66
N ASN A 56 -21.04 16.25 -30.53
CA ASN A 56 -22.29 15.59 -30.17
C ASN A 56 -22.50 14.26 -30.93
N PRO A 57 -23.08 13.23 -30.30
CA PRO A 57 -23.36 11.95 -30.97
C PRO A 57 -24.50 12.05 -32.00
N ILE A 58 -25.37 13.06 -31.89
CA ILE A 58 -26.51 13.29 -32.79
C ILE A 58 -26.42 14.70 -33.37
N ALA A 59 -26.41 14.81 -34.70
CA ALA A 59 -26.16 16.08 -35.43
C ALA A 59 -27.05 17.26 -35.01
N THR A 60 -28.29 17.00 -34.62
CA THR A 60 -29.29 18.02 -34.28
C THR A 60 -29.35 18.36 -32.79
N ASN A 61 -28.73 17.56 -31.91
CA ASN A 61 -28.71 17.81 -30.47
C ASN A 61 -27.31 18.25 -30.03
N ARG A 62 -27.06 19.57 -30.11
CA ARG A 62 -25.75 20.16 -29.76
C ARG A 62 -25.52 20.35 -28.26
N THR A 63 -26.55 20.17 -27.44
CA THR A 63 -26.44 20.41 -25.98
C THR A 63 -25.99 19.18 -25.21
N PHE A 64 -26.13 17.97 -25.80
CA PHE A 64 -25.60 16.74 -25.23
C PHE A 64 -24.23 16.41 -25.83
N SER A 65 -23.19 16.51 -25.01
CA SER A 65 -21.82 16.18 -25.39
C SER A 65 -21.11 15.39 -24.29
N LEU A 66 -20.45 14.29 -24.67
CA LEU A 66 -19.63 13.50 -23.75
C LEU A 66 -18.41 14.27 -23.23
N ASP A 67 -18.01 15.37 -23.85
CA ASP A 67 -16.96 16.26 -23.34
C ASP A 67 -17.37 17.00 -22.06
N THR A 68 -18.68 17.10 -21.81
CA THR A 68 -19.26 17.93 -20.74
C THR A 68 -20.04 17.12 -19.71
N GLN A 69 -20.46 15.91 -20.06
CA GLN A 69 -21.13 15.02 -19.11
C GLN A 69 -20.14 14.47 -18.09
N ARG A 70 -20.60 14.26 -16.86
CA ARG A 70 -19.85 13.55 -15.82
C ARG A 70 -20.06 12.05 -16.00
N GLN A 71 -18.98 11.29 -16.12
CA GLN A 71 -18.99 9.87 -16.46
C GLN A 71 -18.25 9.04 -15.39
N ILE A 72 -18.38 7.71 -15.50
CA ILE A 72 -17.72 6.72 -14.63
C ILE A 72 -16.65 5.88 -15.34
N PHE A 73 -16.52 6.07 -16.66
CA PHE A 73 -15.40 5.60 -17.50
C PHE A 73 -15.31 6.54 -18.70
N GLY A 74 -14.12 6.70 -19.28
CA GLY A 74 -13.84 7.65 -20.36
C GLY A 74 -13.32 6.97 -21.62
N GLN A 75 -13.86 7.36 -22.77
CA GLN A 75 -13.47 6.87 -24.09
C GLN A 75 -13.00 8.02 -24.98
N HIS A 76 -12.05 7.75 -25.87
CA HIS A 76 -11.59 8.72 -26.88
C HIS A 76 -12.26 8.47 -28.24
N GLY A 77 -12.54 9.55 -28.98
CA GLY A 77 -13.09 9.49 -30.35
C GLY A 77 -14.60 9.77 -30.47
N LEU A 78 -15.34 9.82 -29.35
CA LEU A 78 -16.79 10.09 -29.33
C LEU A 78 -17.16 11.54 -28.98
N GLY A 79 -16.15 12.40 -28.87
CA GLY A 79 -16.29 13.82 -28.52
C GLY A 79 -15.79 14.20 -27.14
N ASP A 80 -15.58 13.23 -26.22
CA ASP A 80 -14.86 13.49 -24.96
C ASP A 80 -13.34 13.57 -25.21
N PHE A 81 -12.75 14.72 -24.90
CA PHE A 81 -11.30 14.96 -25.06
C PHE A 81 -10.54 14.90 -23.74
N ARG A 82 -11.23 14.64 -22.62
CA ARG A 82 -10.55 14.30 -21.38
C ARG A 82 -9.81 12.97 -21.54
N LYS A 83 -8.80 12.74 -20.71
CA LYS A 83 -7.96 11.55 -20.77
C LYS A 83 -8.86 10.30 -20.63
N PRO A 84 -8.82 9.36 -21.60
CA PRO A 84 -9.64 8.16 -21.56
C PRO A 84 -9.09 7.18 -20.53
N THR A 85 -9.97 6.37 -19.98
CA THR A 85 -9.63 5.27 -19.06
C THR A 85 -9.77 3.91 -19.73
N LEU A 86 -10.40 3.84 -20.90
CA LEU A 86 -10.52 2.65 -21.73
C LEU A 86 -10.15 3.00 -23.18
N GLN A 87 -9.27 2.19 -23.77
CA GLN A 87 -8.88 2.33 -25.18
C GLN A 87 -8.45 0.96 -25.72
N ILE A 88 -9.12 0.51 -26.78
CA ILE A 88 -8.98 -0.85 -27.31
C ILE A 88 -8.86 -0.76 -28.82
N GLN A 89 -7.77 -1.27 -29.37
CA GLN A 89 -7.57 -1.45 -30.79
C GLN A 89 -8.36 -2.66 -31.30
N HIS A 90 -9.10 -2.46 -32.39
CA HIS A 90 -9.79 -3.48 -33.18
C HIS A 90 -9.86 -3.06 -34.65
N ASP A 91 -9.76 -4.02 -35.57
CA ASP A 91 -9.66 -3.77 -37.01
C ASP A 91 -8.60 -2.68 -37.34
N ALA A 92 -9.04 -1.52 -37.84
CA ALA A 92 -8.20 -0.39 -38.25
C ALA A 92 -8.33 0.83 -37.31
N THR A 93 -8.92 0.68 -36.13
CA THR A 93 -9.20 1.77 -35.19
C THR A 93 -8.94 1.36 -33.75
N GLU A 94 -9.04 2.33 -32.85
CA GLU A 94 -9.11 2.12 -31.40
C GLU A 94 -10.32 2.80 -30.76
N VAL A 95 -11.26 3.28 -31.61
CA VAL A 95 -12.52 3.89 -31.18
C VAL A 95 -13.50 2.79 -30.86
N THR A 96 -14.02 2.80 -29.64
CA THR A 96 -15.16 2.00 -29.20
C THR A 96 -16.35 2.92 -28.89
N ASP A 97 -17.55 2.36 -28.80
CA ASP A 97 -18.77 3.03 -28.29
C ASP A 97 -19.57 2.06 -27.42
N PHE A 98 -19.12 1.87 -26.18
CA PHE A 98 -19.78 0.98 -25.23
C PHE A 98 -21.08 1.61 -24.73
N ARG A 99 -22.19 0.94 -25.02
CA ARG A 99 -23.51 1.32 -24.51
C ARG A 99 -23.99 0.34 -23.47
N PHE A 100 -24.54 0.86 -22.39
CA PHE A 100 -25.23 0.09 -21.38
C PHE A 100 -26.36 -0.75 -21.98
N VAL A 101 -26.40 -2.03 -21.60
CA VAL A 101 -27.40 -3.01 -22.05
C VAL A 101 -28.20 -3.56 -20.88
N GLU A 102 -27.52 -3.97 -19.81
CA GLU A 102 -28.14 -4.69 -18.69
C GLU A 102 -27.40 -4.39 -17.38
N ALA A 103 -28.13 -4.40 -16.26
CA ALA A 103 -27.56 -4.33 -14.92
C ALA A 103 -27.93 -5.58 -14.11
N LYS A 104 -26.98 -6.11 -13.33
CA LYS A 104 -27.18 -7.22 -12.39
C LYS A 104 -26.70 -6.83 -11.00
N ILE A 105 -27.27 -7.49 -9.99
CA ILE A 105 -26.83 -7.36 -8.59
C ILE A 105 -26.31 -8.72 -8.14
N LEU A 106 -25.06 -8.75 -7.68
CA LEU A 106 -24.42 -9.91 -7.08
C LEU A 106 -24.40 -9.73 -5.56
N LYS A 107 -24.32 -10.84 -4.81
CA LYS A 107 -24.18 -10.84 -3.35
C LYS A 107 -22.98 -11.67 -2.94
N GLY A 108 -22.25 -11.21 -1.92
CA GLY A 108 -21.13 -11.97 -1.37
C GLY A 108 -19.83 -11.80 -2.15
N GLN A 109 -18.95 -12.79 -2.05
CA GLN A 109 -17.62 -12.79 -2.65
C GLN A 109 -17.64 -12.51 -4.16
N ASN A 110 -16.89 -11.48 -4.57
CA ASN A 110 -16.70 -11.12 -5.97
C ASN A 110 -15.37 -10.37 -6.14
N GLY A 111 -14.65 -10.64 -7.23
CA GLY A 111 -13.38 -9.99 -7.55
C GLY A 111 -12.75 -10.57 -8.82
N PRO A 112 -11.74 -9.89 -9.38
CA PRO A 112 -11.00 -10.35 -10.56
C PRO A 112 -10.17 -11.60 -10.26
N GLN A 113 -10.06 -12.50 -11.23
CA GLN A 113 -9.25 -13.71 -11.13
C GLN A 113 -7.75 -13.39 -11.17
N GLY A 114 -6.96 -14.06 -10.32
CA GLY A 114 -5.49 -13.93 -10.33
C GLY A 114 -4.95 -12.61 -9.77
N LEU A 115 -5.82 -11.73 -9.26
CA LEU A 115 -5.46 -10.42 -8.72
C LEU A 115 -5.95 -10.28 -7.27
N PRO A 116 -5.21 -9.53 -6.42
CA PRO A 116 -5.63 -9.29 -5.04
C PRO A 116 -6.93 -8.49 -5.00
N SER A 117 -7.88 -8.99 -4.22
CA SER A 117 -9.21 -8.41 -4.05
C SER A 117 -9.71 -8.52 -2.61
N PRO A 118 -10.72 -7.73 -2.21
CA PRO A 118 -11.27 -7.77 -0.86
C PRO A 118 -11.75 -9.17 -0.43
N HIS A 119 -11.62 -9.47 0.85
CA HIS A 119 -12.21 -10.63 1.51
C HIS A 119 -13.30 -10.21 2.52
N SER A 120 -13.90 -11.19 3.21
CA SER A 120 -14.96 -10.95 4.21
C SER A 120 -16.15 -10.18 3.62
N MET A 121 -16.64 -10.67 2.48
CA MET A 121 -17.61 -9.98 1.63
C MET A 121 -19.06 -10.45 1.83
N ASP A 122 -19.37 -11.23 2.86
CA ASP A 122 -20.71 -11.84 3.07
C ASP A 122 -21.85 -10.82 3.11
N ALA A 123 -21.60 -9.63 3.66
CA ALA A 123 -22.57 -8.54 3.77
C ALA A 123 -22.47 -7.49 2.63
N THR A 124 -21.86 -7.85 1.50
CA THR A 124 -21.67 -6.95 0.35
C THR A 124 -22.64 -7.26 -0.78
N GLU A 125 -22.94 -6.24 -1.58
CA GLU A 125 -23.62 -6.38 -2.87
C GLU A 125 -22.82 -5.66 -3.95
N THR A 126 -22.75 -6.26 -5.14
CA THR A 126 -22.02 -5.71 -6.30
C THR A 126 -22.98 -5.38 -7.43
N LEU A 127 -22.93 -4.15 -7.91
CA LEU A 127 -23.57 -3.74 -9.14
C LEU A 127 -22.68 -4.14 -10.32
N ALA A 128 -23.19 -4.96 -11.23
CA ALA A 128 -22.54 -5.28 -12.49
C ALA A 128 -23.30 -4.58 -13.64
N LEU A 129 -22.66 -3.58 -14.26
CA LEU A 129 -23.19 -2.86 -15.43
C LEU A 129 -22.56 -3.46 -16.68
N ILE A 130 -23.39 -4.08 -17.53
CA ILE A 130 -22.95 -4.74 -18.76
C ILE A 130 -23.15 -3.78 -19.92
N LEU A 131 -22.06 -3.43 -20.58
CA LEU A 131 -22.02 -2.58 -21.77
C LEU A 131 -21.54 -3.37 -22.98
N LYS A 132 -21.99 -2.97 -24.16
CA LYS A 132 -21.57 -3.59 -25.43
C LYS A 132 -21.25 -2.54 -26.48
N ASP A 133 -20.25 -2.83 -27.28
CA ASP A 133 -20.05 -2.21 -28.59
C ASP A 133 -20.48 -3.24 -29.65
N PRO A 134 -21.66 -3.09 -30.27
CA PRO A 134 -22.16 -4.06 -31.23
C PRO A 134 -21.37 -4.08 -32.55
N GLN A 135 -20.69 -2.98 -32.90
CA GLN A 135 -19.91 -2.87 -34.13
C GLN A 135 -18.57 -3.60 -33.96
N ALA A 136 -17.88 -3.35 -32.85
CA ALA A 136 -16.63 -4.04 -32.51
C ALA A 136 -16.87 -5.47 -32.00
N LYS A 137 -18.12 -5.81 -31.63
CA LYS A 137 -18.51 -7.08 -30.97
C LYS A 137 -17.74 -7.31 -29.68
N LEU A 138 -17.72 -6.29 -28.83
CA LEU A 138 -17.02 -6.30 -27.56
C LEU A 138 -17.99 -6.10 -26.41
N SER A 139 -17.68 -6.70 -25.25
CA SER A 139 -18.42 -6.45 -24.01
C SER A 139 -17.49 -5.89 -22.93
N LEU A 140 -17.99 -4.91 -22.18
CA LEU A 140 -17.34 -4.34 -21.01
C LEU A 140 -18.32 -4.47 -19.84
N THR A 141 -17.90 -5.10 -18.76
CA THR A 141 -18.68 -5.16 -17.52
C THR A 141 -17.99 -4.35 -16.44
N LEU A 142 -18.66 -3.35 -15.88
CA LEU A 142 -18.18 -2.54 -14.76
C LEU A 142 -18.78 -3.08 -13.45
N TYR A 143 -17.94 -3.32 -12.45
CA TYR A 143 -18.34 -3.80 -11.13
C TYR A 143 -18.16 -2.71 -10.08
N TYR A 144 -19.17 -2.51 -9.23
CA TYR A 144 -19.11 -1.62 -8.07
C TYR A 144 -19.67 -2.31 -6.83
N THR A 145 -18.83 -2.56 -5.84
CA THR A 145 -19.18 -3.30 -4.63
C THR A 145 -19.37 -2.36 -3.44
N ALA A 146 -20.52 -2.49 -2.77
CA ALA A 146 -20.85 -1.76 -1.55
C ALA A 146 -20.46 -2.57 -0.29
N PHE A 147 -19.95 -1.87 0.72
CA PHE A 147 -19.59 -2.42 2.04
C PHE A 147 -20.45 -1.78 3.13
N ASP A 148 -21.02 -2.60 4.01
CA ASP A 148 -22.00 -2.18 5.02
C ASP A 148 -21.37 -1.54 6.28
N ASN A 149 -20.08 -1.75 6.47
CA ASN A 149 -19.33 -1.44 7.68
C ASN A 149 -18.30 -0.32 7.49
N ASP A 150 -17.99 0.08 6.26
CA ASP A 150 -16.94 1.06 5.90
C ASP A 150 -17.38 1.98 4.74
N ALA A 151 -16.90 3.22 4.73
CA ALA A 151 -17.23 4.22 3.70
C ALA A 151 -16.38 4.07 2.43
N THR A 152 -16.35 2.84 1.90
CA THR A 152 -15.57 2.45 0.72
C THR A 152 -16.44 1.76 -0.31
N ILE A 153 -16.23 2.06 -1.60
CA ILE A 153 -16.74 1.28 -2.73
C ILE A 153 -15.54 0.72 -3.48
N ALA A 154 -15.58 -0.58 -3.78
CA ALA A 154 -14.56 -1.22 -4.64
C ALA A 154 -15.06 -1.30 -6.08
N SER A 155 -14.16 -1.20 -7.05
CA SER A 155 -14.49 -1.37 -8.48
C SER A 155 -13.42 -2.09 -9.26
N TYR A 156 -13.84 -2.76 -10.33
CA TYR A 156 -12.99 -3.29 -11.38
C TYR A 156 -13.83 -3.45 -12.66
N SER A 157 -13.20 -3.70 -13.80
CA SER A 157 -13.87 -4.04 -15.06
C SER A 157 -13.48 -5.45 -15.53
N LYS A 158 -14.37 -6.06 -16.32
CA LYS A 158 -14.07 -7.22 -17.16
C LYS A 158 -14.34 -6.86 -18.61
N PHE A 159 -13.35 -7.03 -19.47
CA PHE A 159 -13.44 -6.86 -20.90
C PHE A 159 -13.46 -8.21 -21.61
N GLU A 160 -14.37 -8.40 -22.57
CA GLU A 160 -14.55 -9.67 -23.30
C GLU A 160 -14.52 -9.44 -24.81
N ASN A 161 -13.67 -10.20 -25.52
CA ASN A 161 -13.62 -10.22 -26.97
C ASN A 161 -14.66 -11.20 -27.53
N ASN A 162 -15.81 -10.69 -27.99
CA ASN A 162 -16.84 -11.50 -28.63
C ASN A 162 -16.80 -11.40 -30.17
N SER A 163 -15.72 -10.84 -30.71
CA SER A 163 -15.46 -10.78 -32.14
C SER A 163 -14.84 -12.09 -32.64
N ASN A 164 -14.50 -12.14 -33.92
CA ASN A 164 -13.78 -13.24 -34.54
C ASN A 164 -12.33 -12.85 -34.92
N GLN A 165 -11.82 -11.73 -34.40
CA GLN A 165 -10.48 -11.22 -34.65
C GLN A 165 -9.77 -10.93 -33.33
N GLU A 166 -8.44 -10.82 -33.40
CA GLU A 166 -7.63 -10.34 -32.28
C GLU A 166 -7.93 -8.88 -31.99
N VAL A 167 -7.97 -8.51 -30.71
CA VAL A 167 -8.05 -7.12 -30.24
C VAL A 167 -6.94 -6.84 -29.23
N VAL A 168 -6.57 -5.57 -29.07
CA VAL A 168 -5.48 -5.16 -28.16
C VAL A 168 -5.95 -4.04 -27.25
N ILE A 169 -5.90 -4.27 -25.95
CA ILE A 169 -6.15 -3.24 -24.93
C ILE A 169 -4.91 -2.38 -24.80
N HIS A 170 -5.06 -1.06 -24.98
CA HIS A 170 -4.02 -0.05 -24.76
C HIS A 170 -4.17 0.68 -23.42
N LYS A 171 -5.41 0.82 -22.93
CA LYS A 171 -5.73 1.41 -21.62
C LYS A 171 -6.93 0.71 -21.02
N ASP A 172 -6.86 0.37 -19.73
CA ASP A 172 -8.01 -0.10 -18.94
C ASP A 172 -7.76 0.22 -17.46
N PHE A 173 -8.30 1.36 -17.00
CA PHE A 173 -8.19 1.79 -15.62
C PHE A 173 -9.32 1.19 -14.77
N SER A 174 -9.02 0.95 -13.50
CA SER A 174 -9.92 0.27 -12.56
C SER A 174 -11.02 1.16 -11.97
N PHE A 175 -10.84 2.49 -11.97
CA PHE A 175 -11.83 3.46 -11.50
C PHE A 175 -11.66 4.83 -12.17
N MET A 176 -12.78 5.51 -12.40
CA MET A 176 -12.84 6.90 -12.85
C MET A 176 -14.04 7.62 -12.22
N ALA A 177 -13.87 8.91 -11.90
CA ALA A 177 -14.97 9.78 -11.57
C ALA A 177 -14.74 11.21 -12.11
N ASP A 178 -15.78 11.79 -12.69
CA ASP A 178 -15.83 13.20 -13.04
C ASP A 178 -16.51 14.02 -11.93
N PHE A 179 -15.74 14.84 -11.23
CA PHE A 179 -16.19 15.74 -10.19
C PHE A 179 -16.61 17.12 -10.75
N PRO A 180 -17.62 17.77 -10.14
CA PRO A 180 -18.03 19.11 -10.51
C PRO A 180 -16.91 20.13 -10.45
N ALA A 181 -16.98 21.18 -11.26
CA ALA A 181 -16.09 22.32 -11.14
C ALA A 181 -16.15 22.96 -9.73
N ALA A 182 -15.05 22.89 -9.00
CA ALA A 182 -14.83 23.55 -7.72
C ALA A 182 -13.32 23.76 -7.47
N ALA A 183 -12.98 24.39 -6.36
CA ALA A 183 -11.61 24.46 -5.88
C ALA A 183 -11.29 23.18 -5.10
N TYR A 184 -10.29 22.45 -5.57
CA TYR A 184 -9.82 21.22 -4.95
C TYR A 184 -8.33 21.29 -4.67
N GLU A 185 -7.92 20.61 -3.61
CA GLU A 185 -6.54 20.22 -3.38
C GLU A 185 -6.40 18.73 -3.62
N MET A 186 -5.18 18.27 -3.84
CA MET A 186 -4.88 16.85 -3.88
C MET A 186 -3.75 16.50 -2.93
N VAL A 187 -3.88 15.33 -2.30
CA VAL A 187 -2.85 14.73 -1.45
C VAL A 187 -2.36 13.43 -2.08
N THR A 188 -1.05 13.25 -2.15
CA THR A 188 -0.41 12.01 -2.65
C THR A 188 0.73 11.59 -1.73
N LEU A 189 1.10 10.30 -1.78
CA LEU A 189 2.22 9.75 -1.03
C LEU A 189 3.33 9.41 -2.03
N GLN A 190 4.36 10.26 -2.07
CA GLN A 190 5.50 10.14 -2.99
C GLN A 190 6.78 9.82 -2.22
N GLY A 191 7.93 10.33 -2.64
CA GLY A 191 9.18 10.26 -1.89
C GLY A 191 10.33 9.68 -2.71
N ALA A 192 11.14 8.85 -2.08
CA ALA A 192 12.22 8.10 -2.69
C ALA A 192 12.57 6.89 -1.80
N TYR A 193 13.50 6.06 -2.25
CA TYR A 193 14.22 5.15 -1.35
C TYR A 193 14.75 5.92 -0.14
N ALA A 194 14.63 5.33 1.06
CA ALA A 194 15.01 5.93 2.34
C ALA A 194 14.25 7.22 2.71
N ARG A 195 13.17 7.57 1.97
CA ARG A 195 12.26 8.71 2.17
C ARG A 195 10.85 8.40 1.67
N GLU A 196 10.40 7.17 1.88
CA GLU A 196 9.17 6.61 1.35
C GLU A 196 7.94 7.35 1.86
N LYS A 197 6.89 7.37 1.04
CA LYS A 197 5.56 7.91 1.37
C LYS A 197 5.56 9.37 1.83
N THR A 198 6.51 10.19 1.39
CA THR A 198 6.51 11.63 1.66
C THR A 198 5.16 12.24 1.25
N VAL A 199 4.42 12.79 2.22
CA VAL A 199 3.11 13.37 1.99
C VAL A 199 3.26 14.66 1.18
N ARG A 200 2.57 14.74 0.03
CA ARG A 200 2.51 15.92 -0.83
C ARG A 200 1.10 16.45 -0.87
N ARG A 201 0.95 17.76 -0.76
CA ARG A 201 -0.33 18.46 -0.89
C ARG A 201 -0.15 19.64 -1.84
N GLN A 202 -1.06 19.77 -2.80
CA GLN A 202 -1.02 20.87 -3.78
C GLN A 202 -2.40 21.16 -4.34
N GLN A 203 -2.56 22.34 -4.94
CA GLN A 203 -3.78 22.75 -5.61
C GLN A 203 -4.02 21.94 -6.89
N VAL A 204 -5.29 21.69 -7.23
CA VAL A 204 -5.67 21.19 -8.56
C VAL A 204 -5.74 22.35 -9.56
N GLU A 205 -4.81 22.32 -10.52
CA GLU A 205 -4.66 23.32 -11.57
C GLU A 205 -5.21 22.83 -12.91
N GLN A 206 -5.52 23.76 -13.83
CA GLN A 206 -5.90 23.41 -15.20
C GLN A 206 -4.77 22.64 -15.89
N GLY A 207 -5.13 21.56 -16.59
CA GLY A 207 -4.17 20.62 -17.17
C GLY A 207 -4.28 19.24 -16.52
N ILE A 208 -3.17 18.51 -16.50
CA ILE A 208 -3.11 17.14 -15.98
C ILE A 208 -1.94 17.05 -15.00
N PHE A 209 -2.22 16.53 -13.82
CA PHE A 209 -1.21 16.02 -12.90
C PHE A 209 -1.36 14.50 -12.80
N SER A 210 -0.25 13.79 -12.76
CA SER A 210 -0.25 12.35 -12.48
C SER A 210 0.93 11.93 -11.61
N ILE A 211 0.72 10.82 -10.91
CA ILE A 211 1.78 10.00 -10.35
C ILE A 211 1.67 8.61 -10.98
N SER A 212 2.81 8.02 -11.32
CA SER A 212 2.82 6.74 -12.01
C SER A 212 4.11 5.98 -11.75
N SER A 213 4.05 4.66 -11.89
CA SER A 213 5.22 3.80 -11.95
C SER A 213 5.32 3.09 -13.28
N ASN A 214 6.53 3.03 -13.84
CA ASN A 214 6.91 2.23 -15.00
C ASN A 214 8.06 1.26 -14.65
N ARG A 215 8.23 0.96 -13.36
CA ARG A 215 9.37 0.21 -12.80
C ARG A 215 9.13 -1.30 -12.70
N GLY A 216 7.96 -1.79 -13.08
CA GLY A 216 7.49 -3.16 -12.83
C GLY A 216 7.04 -3.41 -11.39
N ALA A 217 7.15 -2.40 -10.51
CA ALA A 217 6.69 -2.39 -9.14
C ALA A 217 6.03 -1.03 -8.84
N SER A 218 5.19 -0.93 -7.81
CA SER A 218 4.57 0.35 -7.41
C SER A 218 5.61 1.43 -7.11
N GLY A 219 6.71 1.09 -6.43
CA GLY A 219 7.92 1.90 -6.28
C GLY A 219 7.98 2.75 -5.00
N HIS A 220 9.20 3.14 -4.61
CA HIS A 220 9.42 3.98 -3.42
C HIS A 220 8.88 5.41 -3.55
N ALA A 221 8.87 5.93 -4.78
CA ALA A 221 8.66 7.35 -5.05
C ALA A 221 7.20 7.75 -5.32
N GLN A 222 6.30 6.77 -5.39
CA GLN A 222 4.87 6.97 -5.58
C GLN A 222 4.09 5.78 -5.02
N THR A 223 3.02 6.05 -4.31
CA THR A 223 2.08 5.02 -3.84
C THR A 223 0.85 5.01 -4.76
N PRO A 224 0.21 3.86 -5.04
CA PRO A 224 -1.07 3.80 -5.77
C PRO A 224 -2.23 4.42 -4.98
N ALA A 225 -2.16 5.73 -4.73
CA ALA A 225 -3.10 6.49 -3.93
C ALA A 225 -3.16 7.97 -4.37
N LEU A 226 -4.37 8.48 -4.54
CA LEU A 226 -4.65 9.89 -4.80
C LEU A 226 -5.86 10.34 -4.00
N LEU A 227 -5.70 11.39 -3.19
CA LEU A 227 -6.79 11.97 -2.42
C LEU A 227 -7.23 13.26 -3.10
N LEU A 228 -8.49 13.36 -3.49
CA LEU A 228 -9.12 14.61 -3.92
C LEU A 228 -9.84 15.23 -2.71
N CYS A 229 -9.46 16.45 -2.37
CA CYS A 229 -9.89 17.12 -1.15
C CYS A 229 -10.60 18.44 -1.46
N ASP A 230 -11.59 18.78 -0.65
CA ASP A 230 -12.09 20.16 -0.62
C ASP A 230 -10.96 21.16 -0.32
N GLN A 231 -11.07 22.37 -0.87
CA GLN A 231 -10.19 23.46 -0.52
C GLN A 231 -10.18 23.72 0.99
N GLY A 232 -8.98 23.79 1.57
CA GLY A 232 -8.80 24.11 2.98
C GLY A 232 -9.02 22.93 3.92
N VAL A 233 -9.04 21.69 3.42
CA VAL A 233 -9.13 20.49 4.27
C VAL A 233 -8.09 20.52 5.39
N THR A 234 -8.47 20.10 6.60
CA THR A 234 -7.57 19.99 7.75
C THR A 234 -7.48 18.53 8.20
N GLU A 235 -6.74 18.25 9.26
CA GLU A 235 -6.79 16.92 9.90
C GLU A 235 -8.20 16.56 10.37
N ASP A 236 -9.02 17.55 10.77
CA ASP A 236 -10.26 17.33 11.52
C ASP A 236 -11.54 17.64 10.73
N ALA A 237 -11.43 18.32 9.59
CA ALA A 237 -12.60 18.79 8.83
C ALA A 237 -12.35 18.87 7.32
N GLY A 238 -13.45 18.74 6.56
CA GLY A 238 -13.48 18.83 5.09
C GLY A 238 -13.72 17.48 4.43
N ASN A 239 -14.26 17.49 3.21
CA ASN A 239 -14.50 16.27 2.44
C ASN A 239 -13.21 15.78 1.76
N VAL A 240 -13.00 14.48 1.80
CA VAL A 240 -11.88 13.80 1.13
C VAL A 240 -12.39 12.54 0.44
N PHE A 241 -11.94 12.34 -0.79
CA PHE A 241 -12.11 11.11 -1.56
C PHE A 241 -10.73 10.51 -1.81
N ALA A 242 -10.44 9.34 -1.22
CA ALA A 242 -9.21 8.60 -1.48
C ALA A 242 -9.46 7.54 -2.56
N LEU A 243 -8.75 7.64 -3.69
CA LEU A 243 -8.65 6.60 -4.70
C LEU A 243 -7.40 5.77 -4.41
N GLN A 244 -7.53 4.45 -4.32
CA GLN A 244 -6.41 3.51 -4.11
C GLN A 244 -6.51 2.33 -5.07
N LEU A 245 -5.39 1.64 -5.32
CA LEU A 245 -5.33 0.47 -6.20
C LEU A 245 -4.73 -0.74 -5.48
N MET A 246 -5.42 -1.88 -5.55
CA MET A 246 -4.90 -3.18 -5.12
C MET A 246 -4.04 -3.77 -6.24
N TYR A 247 -2.89 -3.15 -6.49
CA TYR A 247 -1.93 -3.58 -7.51
C TYR A 247 -0.52 -3.12 -7.16
N SER A 248 0.46 -3.97 -7.45
CA SER A 248 1.83 -3.84 -6.98
C SER A 248 2.82 -3.61 -8.12
N GLY A 249 2.33 -3.47 -9.36
CA GLY A 249 3.11 -3.25 -10.57
C GLY A 249 3.05 -1.80 -11.07
N ASN A 250 3.06 -1.65 -12.39
CA ASN A 250 2.94 -0.33 -13.04
C ASN A 250 1.52 0.22 -12.89
N PHE A 251 1.39 1.39 -12.29
CA PHE A 251 0.10 2.08 -12.12
C PHE A 251 0.19 3.53 -12.57
N GLU A 252 -0.95 4.14 -12.86
CA GLU A 252 -1.10 5.59 -12.96
C GLU A 252 -2.31 6.03 -12.12
N ALA A 253 -2.14 7.11 -11.36
CA ALA A 253 -3.23 7.88 -10.77
C ALA A 253 -3.13 9.32 -11.27
N PHE A 254 -4.23 9.89 -11.77
CA PHE A 254 -4.21 11.24 -12.33
C PHE A 254 -5.40 12.09 -11.89
N VAL A 255 -5.19 13.41 -11.92
CA VAL A 255 -6.22 14.44 -11.83
C VAL A 255 -6.10 15.32 -13.07
N GLN A 256 -7.19 15.49 -13.81
CA GLN A 256 -7.30 16.40 -14.94
C GLN A 256 -8.36 17.45 -14.66
N LYS A 257 -7.99 18.72 -14.71
CA LYS A 257 -8.94 19.84 -14.72
C LYS A 257 -9.03 20.41 -16.12
N ASN A 258 -10.20 20.26 -16.75
CA ASN A 258 -10.40 20.60 -18.15
C ASN A 258 -10.71 22.10 -18.37
N GLN A 259 -11.03 22.48 -19.60
CA GLN A 259 -11.35 23.84 -20.03
C GLN A 259 -12.57 24.47 -19.34
N LEU A 260 -13.44 23.64 -18.74
CA LEU A 260 -14.64 24.06 -18.02
C LEU A 260 -14.47 24.04 -16.50
N ASN A 261 -13.26 23.76 -16.02
CA ASN A 261 -12.92 23.53 -14.62
C ASN A 261 -13.49 22.23 -14.01
N GLU A 262 -14.15 21.37 -14.79
CA GLU A 262 -14.55 20.04 -14.32
C GLU A 262 -13.30 19.19 -14.08
N VAL A 263 -13.37 18.27 -13.10
CA VAL A 263 -12.20 17.54 -12.61
C VAL A 263 -12.40 16.04 -12.78
N ARG A 264 -11.61 15.40 -13.64
CA ARG A 264 -11.54 13.94 -13.76
C ARG A 264 -10.46 13.39 -12.86
N VAL A 265 -10.76 12.34 -12.10
CA VAL A 265 -9.78 11.52 -11.40
C VAL A 265 -9.90 10.06 -11.85
N ALA A 266 -8.77 9.38 -11.94
CA ALA A 266 -8.74 7.95 -12.24
C ALA A 266 -7.51 7.26 -11.65
N ILE A 267 -7.61 5.94 -11.47
CA ILE A 267 -6.48 5.09 -11.06
C ILE A 267 -6.59 3.70 -11.71
N GLY A 268 -5.46 3.13 -12.13
CA GLY A 268 -5.42 1.84 -12.80
C GLY A 268 -4.01 1.42 -13.24
N ILE A 269 -3.93 0.37 -14.06
CA ILE A 269 -2.67 -0.06 -14.67
C ILE A 269 -2.13 1.07 -15.55
N ASN A 270 -0.82 1.32 -15.48
CA ASN A 270 -0.16 2.33 -16.30
C ASN A 270 -0.24 1.92 -17.78
N PRO A 271 -0.68 2.80 -18.70
CA PRO A 271 -0.57 2.55 -20.13
C PRO A 271 0.87 2.33 -20.62
N GLU A 272 1.86 2.92 -19.94
CA GLU A 272 3.27 2.65 -20.24
C GLU A 272 3.66 1.22 -19.83
N ASN A 273 4.35 0.51 -20.72
CA ASN A 273 4.72 -0.90 -20.58
C ASN A 273 3.51 -1.85 -20.43
N PHE A 274 2.38 -1.49 -21.06
CA PHE A 274 1.17 -2.30 -21.08
C PHE A 274 0.53 -2.30 -22.48
N SER A 275 0.29 -3.50 -22.98
CA SER A 275 -0.73 -3.77 -23.99
C SER A 275 -1.21 -5.19 -23.73
N TRP A 276 -2.50 -5.45 -23.91
CA TRP A 276 -3.07 -6.77 -23.65
C TRP A 276 -3.79 -7.31 -24.86
N LYS A 277 -3.21 -8.32 -25.49
CA LYS A 277 -3.78 -9.04 -26.62
C LYS A 277 -4.89 -9.96 -26.12
N LEU A 278 -6.03 -9.97 -26.80
CA LEU A 278 -7.10 -10.94 -26.58
C LEU A 278 -7.49 -11.60 -27.90
N ASP A 279 -7.33 -12.91 -27.96
CA ASP A 279 -7.90 -13.74 -29.01
C ASP A 279 -9.44 -13.84 -28.84
N PRO A 280 -10.19 -14.28 -29.87
CA PRO A 280 -11.63 -14.50 -29.74
C PRO A 280 -11.98 -15.34 -28.51
N GLU A 281 -13.04 -14.95 -27.79
CA GLU A 281 -13.53 -15.56 -26.55
C GLU A 281 -12.66 -15.33 -25.30
N GLU A 282 -11.49 -14.69 -25.43
CA GLU A 282 -10.68 -14.31 -24.27
C GLU A 282 -11.22 -13.06 -23.57
N ASN A 283 -10.78 -12.88 -22.32
CA ASN A 283 -11.18 -11.76 -21.48
C ASN A 283 -10.00 -11.23 -20.65
N PHE A 284 -10.15 -10.01 -20.16
CA PHE A 284 -9.20 -9.34 -19.27
C PHE A 284 -9.97 -8.72 -18.11
N GLU A 285 -9.41 -8.81 -16.90
CA GLU A 285 -9.97 -8.19 -15.70
C GLU A 285 -8.95 -7.23 -15.09
N THR A 286 -9.37 -6.01 -14.80
CA THR A 286 -8.49 -5.02 -14.14
C THR A 286 -8.28 -5.35 -12.66
N PRO A 287 -7.20 -4.85 -12.02
CA PRO A 287 -7.07 -4.86 -10.57
C PRO A 287 -8.20 -4.10 -9.88
N VAL A 288 -8.43 -4.39 -8.60
CA VAL A 288 -9.46 -3.67 -7.82
C VAL A 288 -8.97 -2.27 -7.46
N ALA A 289 -9.75 -1.25 -7.81
CA ALA A 289 -9.64 0.09 -7.26
C ALA A 289 -10.62 0.28 -6.10
N LEU A 290 -10.27 1.20 -5.20
CA LEU A 290 -11.08 1.58 -4.05
C LEU A 290 -11.32 3.08 -4.09
N VAL A 291 -12.56 3.50 -3.83
CA VAL A 291 -12.90 4.88 -3.51
C VAL A 291 -13.44 4.95 -2.10
N THR A 292 -12.71 5.63 -1.23
CA THR A 292 -13.03 5.80 0.19
C THR A 292 -13.37 7.25 0.47
N TYR A 293 -14.33 7.51 1.35
CA TYR A 293 -14.83 8.86 1.62
C TYR A 293 -14.82 9.19 3.11
N SER A 294 -14.46 10.44 3.44
CA SER A 294 -14.66 11.01 4.78
C SER A 294 -15.03 12.49 4.67
N ASP A 295 -15.88 12.95 5.59
CA ASP A 295 -16.20 14.36 5.81
C ASP A 295 -15.49 14.95 7.04
N LYS A 296 -14.62 14.17 7.69
CA LYS A 296 -13.90 14.51 8.92
C LYS A 296 -12.41 14.77 8.66
N GLY A 297 -12.10 15.35 7.50
CA GLY A 297 -10.74 15.73 7.13
C GLY A 297 -9.78 14.55 6.94
N LEU A 298 -8.48 14.85 7.05
CA LEU A 298 -7.39 13.92 6.74
C LEU A 298 -7.22 12.81 7.79
N THR A 299 -7.58 13.04 9.05
CA THR A 299 -7.61 11.97 10.07
C THR A 299 -8.80 11.04 9.80
N GLY A 300 -9.96 11.60 9.44
CA GLY A 300 -11.13 10.82 9.06
C GLY A 300 -10.87 9.86 7.89
N ILE A 301 -10.22 10.33 6.82
CA ILE A 301 -9.90 9.45 5.67
C ILE A 301 -8.85 8.40 6.02
N SER A 302 -7.90 8.72 6.91
CA SER A 302 -6.94 7.72 7.43
C SER A 302 -7.69 6.60 8.14
N HIS A 303 -8.61 6.91 9.05
CA HIS A 303 -9.37 5.88 9.77
C HIS A 303 -10.23 5.02 8.83
N GLU A 304 -10.95 5.62 7.89
CA GLU A 304 -11.77 4.86 6.94
C GLU A 304 -10.91 3.91 6.10
N SER A 305 -9.77 4.39 5.57
CA SER A 305 -8.82 3.56 4.81
C SER A 305 -8.23 2.44 5.67
N GLN A 306 -7.70 2.76 6.86
CA GLN A 306 -7.09 1.80 7.78
C GLN A 306 -8.10 0.71 8.20
N ASN A 307 -9.33 1.10 8.52
CA ASN A 307 -10.39 0.17 8.89
C ASN A 307 -10.75 -0.78 7.75
N PHE A 308 -10.89 -0.26 6.53
CA PHE A 308 -11.16 -1.08 5.36
C PHE A 308 -10.02 -2.08 5.11
N VAL A 309 -8.77 -1.62 5.17
CA VAL A 309 -7.59 -2.47 5.00
C VAL A 309 -7.55 -3.59 6.05
N LEU A 310 -7.78 -3.28 7.33
CA LEU A 310 -7.77 -4.25 8.42
C LEU A 310 -8.86 -5.32 8.28
N LYS A 311 -10.05 -4.95 7.81
CA LYS A 311 -11.22 -5.86 7.77
C LYS A 311 -11.33 -6.64 6.47
N HIS A 312 -10.89 -6.06 5.36
CA HIS A 312 -11.21 -6.56 4.02
C HIS A 312 -9.99 -6.83 3.15
N ILE A 313 -8.77 -6.43 3.54
CA ILE A 313 -7.56 -6.67 2.72
C ILE A 313 -6.55 -7.51 3.47
N MET A 314 -6.10 -7.04 4.62
CA MET A 314 -5.08 -7.71 5.41
C MET A 314 -5.59 -9.07 5.88
N PRO A 315 -4.81 -10.17 5.73
CA PRO A 315 -5.22 -11.51 6.13
C PRO A 315 -5.83 -11.53 7.53
N SER A 316 -7.08 -12.00 7.64
CA SER A 316 -7.88 -11.93 8.87
C SER A 316 -7.17 -12.51 10.09
N LYS A 317 -6.37 -13.58 9.88
CA LYS A 317 -5.54 -14.24 10.90
C LYS A 317 -4.51 -13.32 11.58
N PHE A 318 -4.06 -12.27 10.89
CA PHE A 318 -3.02 -11.36 11.35
C PHE A 318 -3.49 -9.91 11.53
N SER A 319 -4.62 -9.53 10.95
CA SER A 319 -5.19 -8.17 11.02
C SER A 319 -5.38 -7.64 12.44
N LYS A 320 -5.69 -8.52 13.40
CA LYS A 320 -5.91 -8.18 14.82
C LYS A 320 -5.00 -8.96 15.77
N LYS A 321 -3.96 -9.59 15.23
CA LYS A 321 -2.99 -10.37 16.02
C LYS A 321 -1.77 -9.48 16.26
N GLU A 322 -1.45 -9.26 17.53
CA GLU A 322 -0.21 -8.61 17.94
C GLU A 322 1.00 -9.26 17.25
N ARG A 323 1.93 -8.42 16.78
CA ARG A 323 3.12 -8.86 16.08
C ARG A 323 4.29 -9.06 17.03
N PRO A 324 5.12 -10.11 16.81
CA PRO A 324 6.25 -10.38 17.67
C PRO A 324 7.28 -9.26 17.57
N ILE A 325 7.83 -8.85 18.71
CA ILE A 325 8.99 -7.95 18.71
C ILE A 325 10.19 -8.77 18.23
N LEU A 326 10.85 -8.30 17.17
CA LEU A 326 11.89 -9.07 16.49
C LEU A 326 13.29 -8.47 16.64
N ILE A 327 14.31 -9.30 16.46
CA ILE A 327 15.69 -8.90 16.14
C ILE A 327 15.99 -9.36 14.71
N ASN A 328 16.53 -8.48 13.88
CA ASN A 328 17.05 -8.79 12.55
C ASN A 328 18.57 -8.56 12.54
N ASN A 329 19.35 -9.46 11.94
CA ASN A 329 20.81 -9.37 11.94
C ASN A 329 21.42 -8.57 10.78
N TRP A 330 20.62 -7.99 9.87
CA TRP A 330 21.14 -7.30 8.68
C TRP A 330 22.08 -6.14 9.00
N GLU A 331 21.61 -5.04 9.61
CA GLU A 331 22.54 -3.96 10.03
C GLU A 331 23.50 -4.40 11.15
N ALA A 332 23.23 -5.52 11.83
CA ALA A 332 24.10 -6.03 12.89
C ALA A 332 25.39 -6.68 12.35
N THR A 333 25.31 -7.42 11.25
CA THR A 333 26.43 -8.22 10.73
C THR A 333 26.64 -8.11 9.23
N TYR A 334 25.67 -7.56 8.49
CA TYR A 334 25.55 -7.71 7.04
C TYR A 334 25.77 -9.18 6.65
N PHE A 335 26.67 -9.44 5.71
CA PHE A 335 27.01 -10.80 5.27
C PHE A 335 28.00 -11.53 6.20
N ASP A 336 28.67 -10.84 7.13
CA ASP A 336 29.74 -11.41 7.96
C ASP A 336 29.21 -12.02 9.26
N PHE A 337 28.60 -13.19 9.13
CA PHE A 337 28.14 -13.99 10.27
C PHE A 337 28.42 -15.48 10.06
N GLN A 338 28.45 -16.19 11.19
CA GLN A 338 28.52 -17.64 11.31
C GLN A 338 27.60 -18.08 12.45
N LYS A 339 27.40 -19.39 12.61
CA LYS A 339 26.50 -19.97 13.63
C LYS A 339 26.69 -19.37 15.03
N GLU A 340 27.93 -19.29 15.50
CA GLU A 340 28.26 -18.85 16.85
C GLU A 340 27.75 -17.42 17.09
N LYS A 341 28.03 -16.51 16.14
CA LYS A 341 27.56 -15.12 16.21
C LYS A 341 26.04 -15.00 16.23
N LEU A 342 25.34 -15.83 15.44
CA LEU A 342 23.87 -15.85 15.42
C LEU A 342 23.30 -16.33 16.77
N LEU A 343 23.89 -17.37 17.36
CA LEU A 343 23.43 -17.90 18.65
C LEU A 343 23.75 -16.94 19.81
N GLU A 344 24.90 -16.25 19.79
CA GLU A 344 25.23 -15.20 20.74
C GLU A 344 24.23 -14.03 20.67
N LEU A 345 23.88 -13.59 19.45
CA LEU A 345 22.87 -12.55 19.25
C LEU A 345 21.49 -13.01 19.75
N ALA A 346 21.12 -14.26 19.52
CA ALA A 346 19.89 -14.85 20.01
C ALA A 346 19.85 -14.95 21.55
N ASP A 347 20.98 -15.30 22.18
CA ASP A 347 21.11 -15.34 23.64
C ASP A 347 20.90 -13.94 24.25
N GLU A 348 21.49 -12.90 23.67
CA GLU A 348 21.26 -11.51 24.11
C GLU A 348 19.83 -11.05 23.83
N ALA A 349 19.26 -11.36 22.67
CA ALA A 349 17.88 -11.03 22.32
C ALA A 349 16.89 -11.65 23.32
N LYS A 350 17.13 -12.90 23.74
CA LYS A 350 16.30 -13.56 24.75
C LYS A 350 16.38 -12.87 26.11
N LYS A 351 17.59 -12.46 26.54
CA LYS A 351 17.80 -11.77 27.83
C LYS A 351 17.02 -10.46 27.91
N VAL A 352 16.93 -9.70 26.81
CA VAL A 352 16.17 -8.44 26.76
C VAL A 352 14.68 -8.64 26.44
N GLY A 353 14.23 -9.89 26.24
CA GLY A 353 12.81 -10.24 26.12
C GLY A 353 12.21 -10.16 24.72
N ILE A 354 13.04 -10.08 23.67
CA ILE A 354 12.64 -10.18 22.25
C ILE A 354 11.97 -11.55 21.99
N GLU A 355 11.12 -11.63 20.97
CA GLU A 355 10.21 -12.77 20.74
C GLU A 355 10.50 -13.54 19.44
N LEU A 356 11.14 -12.91 18.46
CA LEU A 356 11.43 -13.46 17.13
C LEU A 356 12.87 -13.10 16.71
N PHE A 357 13.62 -14.09 16.23
CA PHE A 357 14.92 -13.89 15.59
C PHE A 357 14.80 -14.04 14.08
N VAL A 358 15.21 -13.05 13.30
CA VAL A 358 15.19 -13.07 11.83
C VAL A 358 16.61 -13.19 11.29
N LEU A 359 16.87 -14.30 10.59
CA LEU A 359 18.09 -14.51 9.82
C LEU A 359 17.94 -13.84 8.44
N ASP A 360 18.71 -12.77 8.22
CA ASP A 360 18.68 -11.97 7.00
C ASP A 360 19.64 -12.49 5.90
N ASP A 361 19.88 -11.70 4.84
CA ASP A 361 20.61 -12.10 3.62
C ASP A 361 21.99 -12.74 3.92
N GLY A 362 22.37 -13.73 3.11
CA GLY A 362 23.67 -14.40 3.19
C GLY A 362 23.66 -15.83 3.72
N TRP A 363 22.51 -16.43 4.03
CA TRP A 363 22.41 -17.80 4.56
C TRP A 363 22.44 -18.90 3.48
N PHE A 364 22.26 -18.52 2.21
CA PHE A 364 22.08 -19.42 1.07
C PHE A 364 23.26 -19.36 0.09
N GLY A 365 23.37 -20.38 -0.76
CA GLY A 365 24.35 -20.49 -1.85
C GLY A 365 25.77 -20.08 -1.43
N ASN A 366 26.43 -19.31 -2.27
CA ASN A 366 27.71 -18.65 -1.97
C ASN A 366 27.53 -17.14 -1.68
N ARG A 367 26.45 -16.75 -1.00
CA ARG A 367 26.08 -15.36 -0.70
C ARG A 367 26.91 -14.75 0.44
N PHE A 368 28.17 -14.40 0.16
CA PHE A 368 29.06 -13.69 1.10
C PHE A 368 29.14 -12.19 0.84
N ASP A 369 28.55 -11.73 -0.25
CA ASP A 369 28.37 -10.34 -0.67
C ASP A 369 27.05 -10.23 -1.46
N ASP A 370 26.69 -9.02 -1.90
CA ASP A 370 25.50 -8.78 -2.72
C ASP A 370 25.72 -8.96 -4.23
N ASN A 371 26.82 -9.60 -4.65
CA ASN A 371 27.21 -9.71 -6.07
C ASN A 371 26.88 -11.06 -6.73
N ARG A 372 26.32 -12.03 -5.98
CA ARG A 372 26.11 -13.42 -6.46
C ARG A 372 24.99 -14.16 -5.72
N ALA A 373 24.75 -15.41 -6.13
CA ALA A 373 23.91 -16.42 -5.48
C ALA A 373 22.39 -16.23 -5.48
N LEU A 374 21.83 -15.08 -5.87
CA LEU A 374 20.37 -14.95 -5.97
C LEU A 374 19.84 -15.96 -7.00
N GLY A 375 18.78 -16.67 -6.63
CA GLY A 375 18.25 -17.83 -7.37
C GLY A 375 18.66 -19.18 -6.76
N ASP A 376 19.77 -19.25 -6.03
CA ASP A 376 20.28 -20.48 -5.43
C ASP A 376 19.85 -20.61 -3.96
N TRP A 377 18.57 -20.92 -3.72
CA TRP A 377 17.96 -21.04 -2.37
C TRP A 377 18.37 -22.32 -1.61
N VAL A 378 19.62 -22.74 -1.76
CA VAL A 378 20.23 -23.89 -1.07
C VAL A 378 20.95 -23.39 0.18
N VAL A 379 20.71 -24.01 1.33
CA VAL A 379 21.33 -23.62 2.60
C VAL A 379 22.86 -23.73 2.54
N ASN A 380 23.57 -22.67 2.95
CA ASN A 380 25.02 -22.72 3.13
C ASN A 380 25.37 -23.32 4.50
N GLU A 381 25.34 -24.65 4.61
CA GLU A 381 25.60 -25.35 5.88
C GLU A 381 27.00 -25.11 6.44
N LYS A 382 27.97 -24.77 5.58
CA LYS A 382 29.32 -24.38 6.02
C LYS A 382 29.26 -23.09 6.82
N LYS A 383 28.47 -22.11 6.38
CA LYS A 383 28.27 -20.83 7.06
C LYS A 383 27.41 -20.97 8.32
N LEU A 384 26.37 -21.80 8.26
CA LEU A 384 25.47 -22.03 9.39
C LEU A 384 25.98 -23.07 10.40
N GLY A 385 27.18 -23.64 10.18
CA GLY A 385 27.78 -24.65 11.05
C GLY A 385 26.87 -25.88 11.23
N GLY A 386 26.22 -26.33 10.15
CA GLY A 386 25.24 -27.42 10.12
C GLY A 386 24.00 -27.07 9.30
N SER A 387 22.98 -27.92 9.38
CA SER A 387 21.71 -27.72 8.66
C SER A 387 20.92 -26.54 9.21
N LEU A 388 20.06 -25.95 8.37
CA LEU A 388 19.14 -24.88 8.78
C LEU A 388 18.21 -25.35 9.91
N GLU A 389 17.69 -26.58 9.86
CA GLU A 389 16.85 -27.14 10.94
C GLU A 389 17.58 -27.20 12.29
N SER A 390 18.90 -27.46 12.29
CA SER A 390 19.70 -27.44 13.53
C SER A 390 19.81 -26.04 14.13
N LEU A 391 19.90 -25.01 13.28
CA LEU A 391 19.91 -23.61 13.71
C LEU A 391 18.53 -23.19 14.22
N ILE A 392 17.46 -23.52 13.49
CA ILE A 392 16.07 -23.26 13.89
C ILE A 392 15.80 -23.88 15.26
N SER A 393 16.15 -25.16 15.45
CA SER A 393 16.00 -25.85 16.73
C SER A 393 16.75 -25.12 17.86
N ALA A 394 17.99 -24.68 17.62
CA ALA A 394 18.77 -23.96 18.62
C ALA A 394 18.19 -22.58 18.99
N ILE A 395 17.53 -21.89 18.04
CA ILE A 395 16.81 -20.63 18.28
C ILE A 395 15.51 -20.90 19.05
N HIS A 396 14.74 -21.92 18.66
CA HIS A 396 13.52 -22.33 19.36
C HIS A 396 13.80 -22.79 20.80
N GLU A 397 14.90 -23.51 21.06
CA GLU A 397 15.34 -23.92 22.40
C GLU A 397 15.65 -22.73 23.33
N ARG A 398 16.05 -21.58 22.75
CA ARG A 398 16.21 -20.30 23.46
C ARG A 398 14.87 -19.60 23.71
N GLY A 399 13.77 -20.15 23.21
CA GLY A 399 12.42 -19.60 23.37
C GLY A 399 12.19 -18.35 22.54
N LEU A 400 12.76 -18.30 21.33
CA LEU A 400 12.50 -17.30 20.29
C LEU A 400 11.82 -18.01 19.10
N GLN A 401 10.94 -17.31 18.41
CA GLN A 401 10.49 -17.73 17.06
C GLN A 401 11.64 -17.55 16.06
N PHE A 402 11.56 -18.21 14.90
CA PHE A 402 12.56 -18.11 13.84
C PHE A 402 11.97 -17.53 12.56
N GLY A 403 12.64 -16.52 12.02
CA GLY A 403 12.32 -15.87 10.76
C GLY A 403 13.46 -15.98 9.76
N LEU A 404 13.12 -15.98 8.46
CA LEU A 404 14.09 -16.12 7.37
C LEU A 404 13.85 -15.10 6.26
N TRP A 405 14.92 -14.53 5.73
CA TRP A 405 14.88 -13.65 4.57
C TRP A 405 14.92 -14.41 3.25
N LEU A 406 14.17 -13.92 2.26
CA LEU A 406 14.13 -14.41 0.89
C LEU A 406 14.05 -13.24 -0.10
N GLU A 407 14.59 -13.39 -1.31
CA GLU A 407 14.36 -12.47 -2.45
C GLU A 407 14.04 -13.26 -3.74
N PRO A 408 12.89 -13.95 -3.79
CA PRO A 408 12.64 -15.01 -4.78
C PRO A 408 12.52 -14.54 -6.23
N GLU A 409 12.31 -13.24 -6.43
CA GLU A 409 12.05 -12.64 -7.74
C GLU A 409 13.33 -12.30 -8.52
N MET A 410 14.50 -12.63 -7.98
CA MET A 410 15.79 -12.18 -8.48
C MET A 410 16.73 -13.33 -8.81
N ILE A 411 17.68 -13.05 -9.70
CA ILE A 411 18.71 -13.99 -10.14
C ILE A 411 20.04 -13.26 -10.34
N SER A 412 21.12 -13.80 -9.79
CA SER A 412 22.47 -13.27 -10.03
C SER A 412 23.08 -13.93 -11.27
N VAL A 413 23.88 -13.19 -12.06
CA VAL A 413 24.64 -13.80 -13.18
C VAL A 413 25.61 -14.87 -12.66
N ASP A 414 26.27 -14.60 -11.54
CA ASP A 414 27.03 -15.62 -10.80
C ASP A 414 26.09 -16.42 -9.87
N SER A 415 25.31 -17.33 -10.44
CA SER A 415 24.48 -18.32 -9.74
C SER A 415 24.38 -19.61 -10.54
N ASP A 416 24.11 -20.74 -9.88
CA ASP A 416 23.84 -22.01 -10.55
C ASP A 416 22.52 -21.95 -11.34
N LEU A 417 21.52 -21.23 -10.83
CA LEU A 417 20.29 -21.00 -11.55
C LEU A 417 20.54 -20.31 -12.90
N TYR A 418 21.32 -19.23 -12.94
CA TYR A 418 21.61 -18.51 -14.19
C TYR A 418 22.48 -19.33 -15.14
N ARG A 419 23.44 -20.09 -14.62
CA ARG A 419 24.24 -21.01 -15.44
C ARG A 419 23.38 -22.07 -16.15
N LYS A 420 22.30 -22.53 -15.51
CA LYS A 420 21.36 -23.52 -16.06
C LYS A 420 20.29 -22.89 -16.95
N HIS A 421 19.77 -21.74 -16.55
CA HIS A 421 18.62 -21.07 -17.14
C HIS A 421 18.88 -19.56 -17.30
N PRO A 422 19.82 -19.15 -18.16
CA PRO A 422 20.10 -17.74 -18.38
C PRO A 422 18.90 -17.01 -19.03
N ASP A 423 18.05 -17.75 -19.74
CA ASP A 423 16.83 -17.28 -20.40
C ASP A 423 15.70 -16.94 -19.42
N TRP A 424 15.80 -17.37 -18.15
CA TRP A 424 14.82 -17.05 -17.12
C TRP A 424 14.92 -15.60 -16.61
N ALA A 425 16.01 -14.89 -16.89
CA ALA A 425 16.11 -13.46 -16.56
C ALA A 425 15.26 -12.61 -17.53
N ILE A 426 14.67 -11.52 -17.03
CA ILE A 426 14.07 -10.49 -17.90
C ILE A 426 15.19 -9.83 -18.71
N GLN A 427 15.11 -9.92 -20.03
CA GLN A 427 16.16 -9.47 -20.94
C GLN A 427 15.62 -9.21 -22.35
N VAL A 428 16.44 -8.56 -23.19
CA VAL A 428 16.19 -8.39 -24.62
C VAL A 428 17.26 -9.19 -25.38
N PRO A 429 16.89 -10.04 -26.35
CA PRO A 429 17.85 -10.76 -27.19
C PRO A 429 18.89 -9.81 -27.79
N ASP A 430 20.17 -10.18 -27.70
CA ASP A 430 21.33 -9.44 -28.21
C ASP A 430 21.63 -8.08 -27.55
N TYR A 431 20.95 -7.72 -26.46
CA TYR A 431 21.31 -6.56 -25.64
C TYR A 431 21.93 -7.01 -24.32
N GLU A 432 22.98 -6.31 -23.91
CA GLU A 432 23.58 -6.51 -22.59
C GLU A 432 22.58 -6.24 -21.46
N HIS A 433 22.74 -6.96 -20.35
CA HIS A 433 21.94 -6.76 -19.16
C HIS A 433 22.14 -5.36 -18.58
N THR A 434 21.05 -4.73 -18.13
CA THR A 434 21.16 -3.58 -17.22
C THR A 434 21.17 -4.11 -15.79
N TYR A 435 22.29 -3.90 -15.09
CA TYR A 435 22.46 -4.33 -13.71
C TYR A 435 21.95 -3.28 -12.71
N SER A 436 21.40 -3.73 -11.60
CA SER A 436 21.07 -2.92 -10.42
C SER A 436 21.35 -3.78 -9.20
N ARG A 437 22.14 -3.28 -8.24
CA ARG A 437 22.72 -4.09 -7.14
C ARG A 437 23.38 -5.39 -7.63
N ASN A 438 24.00 -5.33 -8.82
CA ASN A 438 24.65 -6.45 -9.49
C ASN A 438 23.81 -7.77 -9.59
N GLN A 439 22.49 -7.64 -9.69
CA GLN A 439 21.55 -8.74 -9.87
C GLN A 439 20.61 -8.47 -11.05
N LEU A 440 19.85 -9.46 -11.50
CA LEU A 440 18.81 -9.40 -12.53
C LEU A 440 17.44 -9.79 -11.95
N VAL A 441 16.37 -9.52 -12.69
CA VAL A 441 15.01 -9.93 -12.31
C VAL A 441 14.64 -11.21 -13.03
N LEU A 442 14.06 -12.18 -12.32
CA LEU A 442 13.47 -13.37 -12.93
C LEU A 442 12.19 -13.02 -13.69
N ASN A 443 11.95 -13.66 -14.83
CA ASN A 443 10.75 -13.45 -15.61
C ASN A 443 9.57 -14.26 -15.04
N LEU A 444 8.85 -13.72 -14.06
CA LEU A 444 7.66 -14.37 -13.49
C LEU A 444 6.47 -14.45 -14.46
N ALA A 445 6.54 -13.83 -15.66
CA ALA A 445 5.58 -14.12 -16.73
C ALA A 445 5.81 -15.51 -17.36
N ASN A 446 6.99 -16.11 -17.16
CA ASN A 446 7.26 -17.48 -17.55
C ASN A 446 6.69 -18.44 -16.47
N PRO A 447 5.69 -19.28 -16.78
CA PRO A 447 5.10 -20.19 -15.80
C PRO A 447 6.10 -21.22 -15.24
N GLN A 448 7.18 -21.54 -15.96
CA GLN A 448 8.22 -22.43 -15.45
C GLN A 448 8.99 -21.81 -14.27
N VAL A 449 9.19 -20.48 -14.30
CA VAL A 449 9.84 -19.74 -13.21
C VAL A 449 8.94 -19.75 -11.98
N VAL A 450 7.63 -19.48 -12.15
CA VAL A 450 6.64 -19.53 -11.05
C VAL A 450 6.60 -20.92 -10.43
N GLU A 451 6.53 -21.97 -11.25
CA GLU A 451 6.49 -23.36 -10.78
C GLU A 451 7.79 -23.77 -10.07
N TYR A 452 8.95 -23.37 -10.58
CA TYR A 452 10.23 -23.57 -9.90
C TYR A 452 10.25 -22.92 -8.52
N LEU A 453 9.84 -21.65 -8.42
CA LEU A 453 9.82 -20.91 -7.15
C LEU A 453 8.81 -21.51 -6.17
N LYS A 454 7.63 -21.94 -6.65
CA LYS A 454 6.66 -22.67 -5.79
C LYS A 454 7.30 -23.90 -5.19
N ASN A 455 7.92 -24.75 -6.01
CA ASN A 455 8.52 -26.00 -5.54
C ASN A 455 9.64 -25.76 -4.53
N VAL A 456 10.60 -24.89 -4.84
CA VAL A 456 11.75 -24.61 -3.98
C VAL A 456 11.34 -23.99 -2.65
N LEU A 457 10.42 -23.01 -2.68
CA LEU A 457 9.99 -22.33 -1.46
C LEU A 457 9.02 -23.18 -0.64
N ASP A 458 8.15 -23.96 -1.29
CA ASP A 458 7.28 -24.89 -0.58
C ASP A 458 8.08 -25.99 0.12
N GLU A 459 9.13 -26.51 -0.53
CA GLU A 459 10.08 -27.42 0.10
C GLU A 459 10.73 -26.75 1.32
N LEU A 460 11.31 -25.56 1.15
CA LEU A 460 11.94 -24.81 2.24
C LEU A 460 10.99 -24.64 3.43
N LEU A 461 9.75 -24.22 3.21
CA LEU A 461 8.77 -23.95 4.27
C LEU A 461 8.14 -25.23 4.85
N SER A 462 8.08 -26.33 4.11
CA SER A 462 7.52 -27.59 4.58
C SER A 462 8.51 -28.42 5.40
N TYR A 463 9.81 -28.34 5.09
CA TYR A 463 10.85 -29.11 5.76
C TYR A 463 11.44 -28.41 6.99
N HIS A 464 11.18 -27.11 7.18
CA HIS A 464 11.76 -26.31 8.24
C HIS A 464 10.68 -25.61 9.06
N LYS A 465 10.86 -25.54 10.38
CA LYS A 465 9.89 -24.88 11.29
C LYS A 465 10.09 -23.36 11.32
N ILE A 466 9.84 -22.70 10.19
CA ILE A 466 9.94 -21.25 10.05
C ILE A 466 8.64 -20.59 10.51
N ASP A 467 8.71 -19.58 11.38
CA ASP A 467 7.56 -18.86 11.92
C ASP A 467 7.28 -17.55 11.14
N TYR A 468 8.30 -17.04 10.44
CA TYR A 468 8.27 -15.74 9.79
C TYR A 468 9.09 -15.70 8.50
N ILE A 469 8.62 -14.97 7.49
CA ILE A 469 9.37 -14.71 6.25
C ILE A 469 9.46 -13.22 6.00
N LYS A 470 10.67 -12.71 5.75
CA LYS A 470 10.89 -11.39 5.12
C LYS A 470 11.11 -11.61 3.63
N TRP A 471 10.15 -11.20 2.81
CA TRP A 471 10.18 -11.33 1.35
C TRP A 471 10.62 -10.02 0.73
N ASP A 472 11.83 -9.97 0.20
CA ASP A 472 12.47 -8.78 -0.35
C ASP A 472 12.49 -8.74 -1.88
N MET A 473 12.78 -7.56 -2.44
CA MET A 473 12.84 -7.26 -3.87
C MET A 473 13.68 -5.98 -4.09
N ASN A 474 14.98 -6.12 -4.39
CA ASN A 474 15.96 -5.03 -4.32
C ASN A 474 16.27 -4.31 -5.64
N ARG A 475 15.50 -4.55 -6.72
CA ARG A 475 15.63 -3.77 -7.96
C ARG A 475 14.36 -3.71 -8.79
N ASN A 476 14.29 -2.71 -9.68
CA ASN A 476 13.22 -2.57 -10.65
C ASN A 476 13.50 -3.32 -11.97
N ILE A 477 12.45 -3.53 -12.76
CA ILE A 477 12.49 -4.21 -14.06
C ILE A 477 13.09 -3.29 -15.13
N THR A 478 14.00 -3.84 -15.93
CA THR A 478 14.58 -3.22 -17.13
C THR A 478 14.62 -4.26 -18.25
N ASN A 479 14.99 -3.86 -19.47
CA ASN A 479 15.22 -4.79 -20.58
C ASN A 479 14.02 -5.72 -20.87
N LEU A 480 12.79 -5.19 -20.92
CA LEU A 480 11.61 -5.98 -21.34
C LEU A 480 11.76 -6.44 -22.78
N GLY A 481 11.88 -7.75 -23.00
CA GLY A 481 12.05 -8.33 -24.34
C GLY A 481 11.99 -9.85 -24.42
N ASN A 482 11.36 -10.52 -23.45
CA ASN A 482 11.30 -11.98 -23.43
C ASN A 482 10.15 -12.54 -24.29
N GLY A 483 9.22 -11.70 -24.75
CA GLY A 483 8.13 -12.14 -25.62
C GLY A 483 8.64 -12.56 -26.99
N SER A 484 8.02 -13.60 -27.58
CA SER A 484 8.32 -14.01 -28.96
C SER A 484 7.86 -12.99 -29.99
N ALA A 485 6.92 -12.12 -29.59
CA ALA A 485 6.46 -10.94 -30.31
C ALA A 485 6.44 -9.69 -29.42
N TYR A 486 6.35 -8.52 -30.05
CA TYR A 486 6.27 -7.24 -29.35
C TYR A 486 5.10 -7.18 -28.36
N LEU A 487 3.91 -7.66 -28.77
CA LEU A 487 2.72 -7.66 -27.89
C LEU A 487 2.91 -8.55 -26.65
N GLU A 488 3.54 -9.72 -26.80
CA GLU A 488 3.87 -10.57 -25.64
C GLU A 488 4.82 -9.86 -24.67
N THR A 489 5.78 -9.07 -25.19
CA THR A 489 6.65 -8.23 -24.35
C THR A 489 5.86 -7.13 -23.64
N GLN A 490 4.85 -6.53 -24.28
CA GLN A 490 3.97 -5.54 -23.65
C GLN A 490 3.03 -6.15 -22.61
N MET A 491 2.69 -7.44 -22.72
CA MET A 491 1.92 -8.17 -21.71
C MET A 491 2.77 -8.60 -20.51
N GLN A 492 4.08 -8.80 -20.73
CA GLN A 492 5.02 -9.39 -19.77
C GLN A 492 4.99 -8.72 -18.39
N SER A 493 4.94 -7.38 -18.32
CA SER A 493 4.96 -6.67 -17.04
C SER A 493 3.72 -6.95 -16.19
N HIS A 494 2.55 -7.08 -16.83
CA HIS A 494 1.33 -7.45 -16.12
C HIS A 494 1.31 -8.95 -15.80
N GLN A 495 1.74 -9.81 -16.73
CA GLN A 495 1.89 -11.26 -16.49
C GLN A 495 2.87 -11.57 -15.35
N TYR A 496 3.94 -10.78 -15.21
CA TYR A 496 4.85 -10.88 -14.06
C TYR A 496 4.11 -10.66 -12.73
N MET A 497 3.20 -9.68 -12.67
CA MET A 497 2.38 -9.45 -11.47
C MET A 497 1.40 -10.61 -11.24
N LEU A 498 0.79 -11.15 -12.28
CA LEU A 498 -0.08 -12.34 -12.15
C LEU A 498 0.70 -13.55 -11.61
N GLY A 499 1.91 -13.79 -12.12
CA GLY A 499 2.79 -14.86 -11.63
C GLY A 499 3.26 -14.63 -10.20
N LEU A 500 3.56 -13.38 -9.83
CA LEU A 500 3.87 -13.01 -8.43
C LEU A 500 2.68 -13.30 -7.52
N TYR A 501 1.48 -12.85 -7.88
CA TYR A 501 0.28 -13.06 -7.07
C TYR A 501 -0.08 -14.53 -6.94
N GLU A 502 0.05 -15.30 -8.01
CA GLU A 502 -0.11 -16.76 -7.98
C GLU A 502 0.88 -17.42 -7.00
N LEU A 503 2.15 -17.00 -7.04
CA LEU A 503 3.19 -17.53 -6.16
C LEU A 503 2.92 -17.20 -4.69
N VAL A 504 2.67 -15.92 -4.37
CA VAL A 504 2.50 -15.50 -2.98
C VAL A 504 1.14 -15.89 -2.42
N SER A 505 0.07 -15.95 -3.21
CA SER A 505 -1.22 -16.48 -2.75
C SER A 505 -1.08 -17.96 -2.40
N TYR A 506 -0.44 -18.76 -3.27
CA TYR A 506 -0.18 -20.17 -3.02
C TYR A 506 0.59 -20.40 -1.72
N LEU A 507 1.72 -19.70 -1.54
CA LEU A 507 2.58 -19.87 -0.36
C LEU A 507 1.90 -19.39 0.92
N THR A 508 1.25 -18.22 0.90
CA THR A 508 0.61 -17.66 2.10
C THR A 508 -0.66 -18.41 2.50
N GLU A 509 -1.39 -19.02 1.56
CA GLU A 509 -2.53 -19.88 1.86
C GLU A 509 -2.09 -21.21 2.45
N LYS A 510 -1.13 -21.88 1.80
CA LYS A 510 -0.62 -23.19 2.23
C LYS A 510 0.11 -23.09 3.57
N HIS A 511 0.91 -22.05 3.76
CA HIS A 511 1.72 -21.80 4.95
C HIS A 511 1.14 -20.68 5.83
N SER A 512 -0.20 -20.61 5.92
CA SER A 512 -0.92 -19.50 6.58
C SER A 512 -0.60 -19.26 8.05
N HIS A 513 0.16 -20.14 8.71
CA HIS A 513 0.62 -19.93 10.10
C HIS A 513 1.84 -19.03 10.18
N ILE A 514 2.61 -18.93 9.09
CA ILE A 514 3.79 -18.09 8.97
C ILE A 514 3.37 -16.62 8.82
N LEU A 515 4.05 -15.74 9.53
CA LEU A 515 3.91 -14.30 9.37
C LEU A 515 4.82 -13.83 8.22
N PHE A 516 4.22 -13.38 7.12
CA PHE A 516 4.96 -12.86 5.98
C PHE A 516 5.06 -11.33 6.05
N GLU A 517 6.28 -10.79 5.97
CA GLU A 517 6.58 -9.38 5.81
C GLU A 517 7.10 -9.10 4.40
N SER A 518 6.44 -8.20 3.67
CA SER A 518 6.97 -7.75 2.38
C SER A 518 8.07 -6.71 2.56
N CYS A 519 9.03 -6.69 1.65
CA CYS A 519 10.14 -5.74 1.59
C CYS A 519 10.52 -5.51 0.12
N SER A 520 11.04 -4.33 -0.19
CA SER A 520 11.64 -4.01 -1.49
C SER A 520 12.65 -2.89 -1.28
N GLY A 521 13.82 -3.23 -0.74
CA GLY A 521 14.77 -2.24 -0.22
C GLY A 521 14.04 -1.23 0.68
N GLY A 522 13.38 -1.74 1.73
CA GLY A 522 12.36 -0.99 2.46
C GLY A 522 11.01 -0.93 1.73
N GLY A 523 10.44 0.28 1.64
CA GLY A 523 9.05 0.48 1.23
C GLY A 523 8.80 0.53 -0.29
N GLY A 524 9.68 -0.06 -1.10
CA GLY A 524 9.65 0.01 -2.58
C GLY A 524 8.45 -0.65 -3.26
N ARG A 525 7.71 -1.49 -2.52
CA ARG A 525 6.46 -2.11 -2.97
C ARG A 525 5.42 -2.19 -1.84
N ASN A 526 5.37 -1.13 -1.04
CA ASN A 526 4.40 -0.97 0.05
C ASN A 526 3.06 -0.47 -0.50
N ASP A 527 2.22 -1.40 -0.93
CA ASP A 527 0.89 -1.15 -1.51
C ASP A 527 -0.15 -2.19 -1.09
N LEU A 528 -1.42 -1.93 -1.43
CA LEU A 528 -2.54 -2.79 -1.04
C LEU A 528 -2.58 -4.13 -1.78
N GLY A 529 -1.91 -4.25 -2.92
CA GLY A 529 -1.76 -5.52 -3.63
C GLY A 529 -0.91 -6.49 -2.82
N MET A 530 0.23 -6.03 -2.29
CA MET A 530 1.06 -6.83 -1.39
C MET A 530 0.38 -7.05 -0.04
N MET A 531 -0.25 -6.02 0.53
CA MET A 531 -0.86 -6.11 1.86
C MET A 531 -2.01 -7.14 1.95
N ARG A 532 -2.57 -7.56 0.81
CA ARG A 532 -3.53 -8.67 0.73
C ARG A 532 -2.96 -10.01 1.19
N TYR A 533 -1.64 -10.19 1.06
CA TYR A 533 -0.93 -11.44 1.38
C TYR A 533 0.07 -11.24 2.53
N PHE A 534 0.67 -10.06 2.63
CA PHE A 534 1.70 -9.69 3.59
C PHE A 534 1.13 -8.72 4.63
N PRO A 535 0.76 -9.20 5.83
CA PRO A 535 0.11 -8.36 6.85
C PRO A 535 1.04 -7.34 7.52
N GLN A 536 2.33 -7.32 7.18
CA GLN A 536 3.27 -6.26 7.51
C GLN A 536 4.28 -6.04 6.39
N VAL A 537 4.96 -4.90 6.45
CA VAL A 537 5.93 -4.44 5.46
C VAL A 537 7.08 -3.74 6.17
N TRP A 538 8.31 -4.01 5.70
CA TRP A 538 9.47 -3.23 6.10
C TRP A 538 9.36 -1.83 5.47
N ALA A 539 9.02 -0.82 6.28
CA ALA A 539 8.55 0.45 5.72
C ALA A 539 9.67 1.28 5.04
N SER A 540 10.93 1.12 5.46
CA SER A 540 12.08 1.82 4.89
C SER A 540 13.39 1.25 5.43
N ASP A 541 14.42 1.14 4.58
CA ASP A 541 15.79 0.87 5.05
C ASP A 541 16.39 2.03 5.85
N ASN A 542 15.77 3.22 5.83
CA ASN A 542 16.20 4.31 6.68
C ASN A 542 15.73 4.07 8.11
N THR A 543 16.63 3.61 8.98
CA THR A 543 16.35 3.30 10.39
C THR A 543 16.66 4.46 11.33
N ASP A 544 17.09 5.62 10.81
CA ASP A 544 17.31 6.82 11.61
C ASP A 544 15.99 7.33 12.22
N ALA A 545 15.98 7.53 13.55
CA ALA A 545 14.77 7.93 14.27
C ALA A 545 14.14 9.23 13.74
N ILE A 546 14.94 10.18 13.26
CA ILE A 546 14.44 11.47 12.79
C ILE A 546 13.96 11.37 11.34
N ALA A 547 14.72 10.69 10.48
CA ALA A 547 14.30 10.44 9.10
C ALA A 547 13.05 9.56 9.04
N ARG A 548 12.83 8.69 10.05
CA ARG A 548 11.62 7.87 10.18
C ARG A 548 10.35 8.69 10.45
N LEU A 549 10.42 9.90 11.01
CA LEU A 549 9.23 10.70 11.31
C LEU A 549 8.35 10.95 10.07
N PRO A 550 8.83 11.57 8.96
CA PRO A 550 8.04 11.74 7.75
C PRO A 550 7.68 10.42 7.05
N ILE A 551 8.55 9.40 7.14
CA ILE A 551 8.32 8.08 6.53
C ILE A 551 7.15 7.38 7.21
N GLN A 552 7.12 7.36 8.54
CA GLN A 552 6.06 6.74 9.32
C GLN A 552 4.76 7.51 9.21
N TYR A 553 4.82 8.85 9.16
CA TYR A 553 3.66 9.69 8.87
C TYR A 553 2.99 9.30 7.55
N GLY A 554 3.77 9.13 6.48
CA GLY A 554 3.27 8.68 5.19
C GLY A 554 2.83 7.21 5.16
N SER A 555 3.63 6.33 5.77
CA SER A 555 3.43 4.87 5.72
C SER A 555 2.21 4.41 6.51
N SER A 556 1.81 5.16 7.54
CA SER A 556 0.56 4.95 8.29
C SER A 556 -0.59 5.86 7.85
N TYR A 557 -0.41 6.66 6.78
CA TYR A 557 -1.42 7.65 6.37
C TYR A 557 -2.73 7.00 5.90
N LEU A 558 -2.61 5.93 5.10
CA LEU A 558 -3.75 5.17 4.58
C LEU A 558 -3.72 3.70 5.03
N TYR A 559 -2.59 3.24 5.57
CA TYR A 559 -2.38 1.86 5.99
C TYR A 559 -2.31 1.78 7.51
N PRO A 560 -2.78 0.70 8.14
CA PRO A 560 -2.84 0.61 9.59
C PRO A 560 -1.43 0.47 10.18
N THR A 561 -1.20 1.10 11.33
CA THR A 561 0.11 1.09 12.01
C THR A 561 0.69 -0.30 12.24
N ILE A 562 -0.15 -1.31 12.46
CA ILE A 562 0.26 -2.72 12.62
C ILE A 562 1.06 -3.26 11.42
N SER A 563 0.89 -2.70 10.21
CA SER A 563 1.64 -3.13 9.05
C SER A 563 3.06 -2.56 8.99
N MET A 564 3.37 -1.50 9.75
CA MET A 564 4.54 -0.66 9.51
C MET A 564 5.75 -1.09 10.34
N GLY A 565 6.58 -1.99 9.81
CA GLY A 565 7.83 -2.43 10.44
C GLY A 565 8.78 -1.26 10.73
N ALA A 566 9.24 -1.14 11.98
CA ALA A 566 10.12 -0.07 12.43
C ALA A 566 11.11 -0.59 13.49
N HIS A 567 12.40 -0.56 13.15
CA HIS A 567 13.44 -1.13 14.00
C HIS A 567 14.28 -0.05 14.68
N VAL A 568 14.62 -0.28 15.94
CA VAL A 568 15.71 0.43 16.62
C VAL A 568 17.04 -0.08 16.06
N SER A 569 17.88 0.83 15.57
CA SER A 569 19.19 0.49 14.99
C SER A 569 20.35 1.19 15.72
N ALA A 570 21.57 0.86 15.29
CA ALA A 570 22.82 1.39 15.84
C ALA A 570 23.00 2.90 15.60
N VAL A 571 23.92 3.50 16.36
CA VAL A 571 24.40 4.87 16.15
C VAL A 571 25.93 4.92 16.04
N PRO A 572 26.52 5.77 15.18
CA PRO A 572 25.84 6.64 14.22
C PRO A 572 25.04 5.83 13.19
N ASN A 573 23.82 6.26 12.87
CA ASN A 573 22.94 5.53 11.97
C ASN A 573 23.63 5.32 10.60
N HIS A 574 23.48 4.14 10.00
CA HIS A 574 24.19 3.75 8.79
C HIS A 574 23.81 4.58 7.55
N GLN A 575 22.56 5.03 7.44
CA GLN A 575 22.08 5.79 6.27
C GLN A 575 22.35 7.30 6.42
N MET A 576 22.22 7.84 7.63
CA MET A 576 22.24 9.28 7.91
C MET A 576 23.52 9.76 8.59
N GLY A 577 24.38 8.86 9.07
CA GLY A 577 25.58 9.20 9.85
C GLY A 577 25.29 9.96 11.14
N ARG A 578 24.07 9.82 11.70
CA ARG A 578 23.54 10.65 12.78
C ARG A 578 23.55 9.93 14.13
N MET A 579 23.94 10.65 15.18
CA MET A 579 23.75 10.21 16.56
C MET A 579 22.36 10.62 17.04
N THR A 580 21.58 9.66 17.53
CA THR A 580 20.27 9.90 18.14
C THR A 580 20.17 9.18 19.49
N PRO A 581 19.52 9.77 20.52
CA PRO A 581 19.31 9.09 21.80
C PRO A 581 18.64 7.72 21.63
N LEU A 582 19.05 6.72 22.42
CA LEU A 582 18.44 5.38 22.39
C LEU A 582 16.95 5.44 22.75
N GLU A 583 16.59 6.30 23.70
CA GLU A 583 15.20 6.60 24.06
C GLU A 583 14.39 7.09 22.84
N THR A 584 14.91 8.04 22.07
CA THR A 584 14.20 8.55 20.87
C THR A 584 14.08 7.51 19.77
N ARG A 585 15.12 6.70 19.54
CA ARG A 585 15.03 5.55 18.61
C ARG A 585 13.92 4.59 19.05
N GLY A 586 13.86 4.26 20.35
CA GLY A 586 12.80 3.46 20.94
C GLY A 586 11.40 4.07 20.72
N HIS A 587 11.18 5.30 21.16
CA HIS A 587 9.90 5.99 21.02
C HIS A 587 9.41 6.08 19.56
N VAL A 588 10.31 6.36 18.61
CA VAL A 588 9.94 6.42 17.19
C VAL A 588 9.61 5.04 16.64
N ALA A 589 10.39 4.01 16.97
CA ALA A 589 10.08 2.64 16.53
C ALA A 589 8.77 2.12 17.13
N MET A 590 8.45 2.49 18.38
CA MET A 590 7.20 2.15 19.06
C MET A 590 5.96 2.84 18.49
N MET A 591 6.09 3.85 17.63
CA MET A 591 4.96 4.37 16.84
C MET A 591 4.60 3.47 15.65
N GLY A 592 5.38 2.41 15.38
CA GLY A 592 5.11 1.39 14.37
C GLY A 592 5.02 -0.01 14.97
N ASN A 593 5.31 -1.01 14.15
CA ASN A 593 5.50 -2.40 14.55
C ASN A 593 6.98 -2.62 14.95
N LEU A 594 7.24 -2.70 16.26
CA LEU A 594 8.59 -2.64 16.84
C LEU A 594 9.46 -3.87 16.50
N GLY A 595 10.69 -3.60 16.11
CA GLY A 595 11.80 -4.55 16.14
C GLY A 595 13.13 -3.89 16.48
N TYR A 596 14.20 -4.65 16.38
CA TYR A 596 15.58 -4.23 16.61
C TYR A 596 16.45 -4.73 15.46
N GLU A 597 17.43 -3.92 15.04
CA GLU A 597 18.34 -4.25 13.95
C GLU A 597 19.72 -3.64 14.24
N LEU A 598 20.41 -4.21 15.24
CA LEU A 598 21.75 -3.84 15.68
C LEU A 598 22.42 -5.02 16.40
N ASP A 599 23.75 -4.97 16.53
CA ASP A 599 24.50 -6.02 17.22
C ASP A 599 24.41 -5.92 18.74
N LEU A 600 23.44 -6.63 19.34
CA LEU A 600 23.22 -6.64 20.79
C LEU A 600 24.44 -7.14 21.58
N THR A 601 25.31 -7.96 20.99
CA THR A 601 26.47 -8.50 21.71
C THR A 601 27.56 -7.44 21.91
N SER A 602 27.50 -6.34 21.17
CA SER A 602 28.46 -5.22 21.26
C SER A 602 28.03 -4.13 22.24
N LEU A 603 26.80 -4.19 22.73
CA LEU A 603 26.22 -3.17 23.61
C LEU A 603 26.74 -3.26 25.04
N SER A 604 26.79 -2.10 25.69
CA SER A 604 27.01 -2.00 27.14
C SER A 604 25.84 -2.61 27.93
N ASP A 605 26.08 -2.94 29.20
CA ASP A 605 25.03 -3.47 30.08
C ASP A 605 23.92 -2.44 30.30
N GLU A 606 24.25 -1.14 30.32
CA GLU A 606 23.28 -0.05 30.40
C GLU A 606 22.38 0.02 29.17
N GLU A 607 22.94 -0.10 27.96
CA GLU A 607 22.16 -0.10 26.71
C GLU A 607 21.28 -1.34 26.61
N LYS A 608 21.77 -2.51 27.04
CA LYS A 608 20.96 -3.74 27.11
C LYS A 608 19.81 -3.61 28.10
N ALA A 609 20.05 -3.00 29.26
CA ALA A 609 19.01 -2.74 30.25
C ALA A 609 17.95 -1.77 29.71
N GLU A 610 18.37 -0.73 28.99
CA GLU A 610 17.46 0.21 28.32
C GLU A 610 16.61 -0.50 27.25
N ILE A 611 17.21 -1.35 26.42
CA ILE A 611 16.46 -2.16 25.43
C ILE A 611 15.46 -3.10 26.14
N ALA A 612 15.86 -3.75 27.24
CA ALA A 612 14.94 -4.60 28.00
C ALA A 612 13.74 -3.80 28.55
N ASN A 613 13.97 -2.58 29.03
CA ASN A 613 12.90 -1.67 29.46
C ASN A 613 12.00 -1.28 28.28
N GLN A 614 12.57 -0.97 27.12
CA GLN A 614 11.82 -0.65 25.90
C GLN A 614 10.95 -1.81 25.44
N VAL A 615 11.48 -3.04 25.45
CA VAL A 615 10.73 -4.27 25.13
C VAL A 615 9.58 -4.47 26.11
N SER A 616 9.83 -4.33 27.42
CA SER A 616 8.79 -4.46 28.44
C SER A 616 7.69 -3.41 28.26
N LEU A 617 8.09 -2.16 28.04
CA LEU A 617 7.17 -1.05 27.77
C LEU A 617 6.33 -1.35 26.53
N TYR A 618 6.95 -1.69 25.40
CA TYR A 618 6.19 -1.93 24.17
C TYR A 618 5.23 -3.12 24.30
N LYS A 619 5.53 -4.16 25.08
CA LYS A 619 4.54 -5.23 25.32
C LYS A 619 3.26 -4.71 25.98
N GLU A 620 3.33 -3.65 26.79
CA GLU A 620 2.15 -2.97 27.34
C GLU A 620 1.48 -2.06 26.31
N LEU A 621 2.25 -1.35 25.47
CA LEU A 621 1.73 -0.40 24.47
C LEU A 621 1.25 -1.07 23.19
N ARG A 622 1.72 -2.26 22.87
CA ARG A 622 1.53 -2.94 21.59
C ARG A 622 0.05 -3.09 21.20
N PRO A 623 -0.88 -3.47 22.10
CA PRO A 623 -2.30 -3.47 21.78
C PRO A 623 -2.80 -2.07 21.40
N VAL A 624 -2.36 -1.03 22.10
CA VAL A 624 -2.78 0.37 21.86
C VAL A 624 -2.25 0.87 20.51
N VAL A 625 -0.99 0.60 20.20
CA VAL A 625 -0.35 1.03 18.94
C VAL A 625 -0.87 0.25 17.73
N GLN A 626 -0.96 -1.09 17.85
CA GLN A 626 -1.26 -1.96 16.72
C GLN A 626 -2.76 -2.12 16.48
N LEU A 627 -3.60 -2.02 17.51
CA LEU A 627 -5.04 -2.28 17.44
C LEU A 627 -5.91 -1.06 17.76
N GLY A 628 -5.31 0.03 18.24
CA GLY A 628 -6.00 1.27 18.58
C GLY A 628 -6.18 2.23 17.41
N ASN A 629 -6.91 3.31 17.68
CA ASN A 629 -7.11 4.40 16.72
C ASN A 629 -5.94 5.39 16.80
N GLN A 630 -5.32 5.67 15.66
CA GLN A 630 -4.20 6.62 15.53
C GLN A 630 -4.71 8.04 15.30
N TYR A 631 -4.15 9.01 16.02
CA TYR A 631 -4.43 10.44 15.86
C TYR A 631 -3.12 11.21 15.66
N ARG A 632 -3.02 11.95 14.57
CA ARG A 632 -1.88 12.85 14.32
C ARG A 632 -2.13 14.19 15.01
N LEU A 633 -1.19 14.62 15.84
CA LEU A 633 -1.29 15.86 16.61
C LEU A 633 -0.40 16.95 16.01
N ILE A 634 0.84 16.61 15.67
CA ILE A 634 1.79 17.49 14.98
C ILE A 634 2.47 16.69 13.87
N ASN A 635 2.31 17.14 12.63
CA ASN A 635 2.80 16.43 11.45
C ASN A 635 4.26 16.81 11.13
N PRO A 636 5.16 15.84 10.88
CA PRO A 636 6.56 16.08 10.51
C PRO A 636 6.68 16.48 9.03
N ASN A 637 6.02 17.57 8.64
CA ASN A 637 6.16 18.16 7.31
C ASN A 637 7.53 18.84 7.17
N ALA A 638 7.93 19.19 5.95
CA ALA A 638 9.27 19.74 5.66
C ALA A 638 9.64 20.99 6.47
N GLU A 639 8.66 21.78 6.91
CA GLU A 639 8.84 23.00 7.71
C GLU A 639 8.69 22.77 9.22
N SER A 640 8.26 21.58 9.65
CA SER A 640 8.03 21.27 11.06
C SER A 640 9.33 20.88 11.76
N ASN A 641 9.53 21.37 12.98
CA ASN A 641 10.59 20.93 13.88
C ASN A 641 10.14 19.81 14.84
N GLU A 642 8.89 19.37 14.73
CA GLU A 642 8.21 18.54 15.72
C GLU A 642 7.39 17.44 15.05
N ALA A 643 7.17 16.36 15.79
CA ALA A 643 6.23 15.30 15.46
C ALA A 643 5.51 14.84 16.72
N ALA A 644 4.19 14.64 16.64
CA ALA A 644 3.44 14.05 17.74
C ALA A 644 2.30 13.17 17.23
N GLN A 645 2.21 11.97 17.79
CA GLN A 645 1.14 11.01 17.51
C GLN A 645 0.53 10.48 18.80
N GLN A 646 -0.78 10.25 18.74
CA GLN A 646 -1.59 9.68 19.80
C GLN A 646 -2.21 8.36 19.34
N PHE A 647 -2.37 7.41 20.26
CA PHE A 647 -3.16 6.21 20.03
C PHE A 647 -4.16 6.01 21.18
N ASN A 648 -5.41 5.69 20.84
CA ASN A 648 -6.49 5.37 21.80
C ASN A 648 -6.93 3.92 21.63
N TYR A 649 -6.98 3.16 22.72
CA TYR A 649 -7.51 1.79 22.72
C TYR A 649 -8.14 1.45 24.08
N GLY A 650 -9.45 1.22 24.09
CA GLY A 650 -10.19 0.94 25.33
C GLY A 650 -10.05 2.09 26.34
N ASN A 651 -9.43 1.82 27.48
CA ASN A 651 -9.16 2.79 28.54
C ASN A 651 -7.72 3.34 28.53
N GLN A 652 -6.93 3.06 27.49
CA GLN A 652 -5.56 3.52 27.38
C GLN A 652 -5.43 4.57 26.27
N THR A 653 -4.69 5.65 26.57
CA THR A 653 -4.29 6.68 25.62
C THR A 653 -2.80 6.91 25.74
N ILE A 654 -2.07 6.84 24.63
CA ILE A 654 -0.62 7.10 24.60
C ILE A 654 -0.34 8.25 23.65
N VAL A 655 0.66 9.07 23.97
CA VAL A 655 1.12 10.18 23.12
C VAL A 655 2.63 10.17 23.07
N THR A 656 3.20 10.07 21.87
CA THR A 656 4.64 10.22 21.65
C THR A 656 4.89 11.57 21.00
N TYR A 657 5.83 12.34 21.55
CA TYR A 657 6.28 13.62 21.03
C TYR A 657 7.78 13.57 20.74
N VAL A 658 8.21 14.15 19.62
CA VAL A 658 9.61 14.26 19.21
C VAL A 658 9.90 15.68 18.72
N ARG A 659 11.03 16.26 19.15
CA ARG A 659 11.57 17.51 18.62
C ARG A 659 12.89 17.26 17.91
N VAL A 660 13.02 17.76 16.69
CA VAL A 660 14.18 17.50 15.83
C VAL A 660 15.37 18.36 16.25
N LEU A 661 15.27 19.68 16.14
CA LEU A 661 16.32 20.62 16.55
C LEU A 661 16.01 21.23 17.91
N SER A 662 17.04 21.38 18.72
CA SER A 662 16.99 22.14 19.96
C SER A 662 16.56 23.59 19.70
N VAL A 663 15.83 24.18 20.66
CA VAL A 663 15.39 25.58 20.63
C VAL A 663 15.75 26.25 21.95
N VAL A 664 15.93 27.57 21.93
CA VAL A 664 16.24 28.41 23.10
C VAL A 664 15.43 29.70 23.00
N GLU A 665 15.01 30.25 24.15
CA GLU A 665 14.13 31.43 24.21
C GLU A 665 12.83 31.27 23.38
N THR A 666 12.31 30.04 23.35
CA THR A 666 11.03 29.68 22.71
C THR A 666 10.13 29.07 23.76
N MET A 667 8.90 29.59 23.88
CA MET A 667 7.89 29.04 24.78
C MET A 667 7.57 27.58 24.42
N GLU A 668 7.32 26.74 25.42
CA GLU A 668 6.96 25.34 25.23
C GLU A 668 5.67 25.15 24.42
N THR A 669 5.68 24.11 23.61
CA THR A 669 4.53 23.70 22.79
C THR A 669 3.37 23.24 23.68
N THR A 670 2.16 23.68 23.33
CA THR A 670 0.90 23.19 23.94
C THR A 670 0.31 22.09 23.07
N LEU A 671 0.35 20.85 23.56
CA LEU A 671 -0.08 19.66 22.83
C LEU A 671 -1.47 19.20 23.28
N LYS A 672 -2.48 19.39 22.42
CA LYS A 672 -3.87 18.99 22.70
C LYS A 672 -4.13 17.58 22.16
N LEU A 673 -4.74 16.74 23.00
CA LEU A 673 -5.15 15.39 22.62
C LEU A 673 -6.49 15.41 21.87
N LYS A 674 -6.85 14.28 21.26
CA LYS A 674 -8.07 14.10 20.48
C LYS A 674 -8.90 12.90 20.93
N ASP A 675 -10.18 12.97 20.64
CA ASP A 675 -11.14 11.85 20.78
C ASP A 675 -11.13 11.19 22.17
N LEU A 676 -11.19 12.03 23.20
CA LEU A 676 -11.36 11.61 24.59
C LEU A 676 -12.79 11.89 25.06
N GLU A 677 -13.25 11.15 26.06
CA GLU A 677 -14.52 11.46 26.72
C GLU A 677 -14.33 12.73 27.56
N VAL A 678 -15.15 13.77 27.30
CA VAL A 678 -15.02 15.10 27.93
C VAL A 678 -15.00 15.01 29.46
N GLU A 679 -15.94 14.26 30.04
CA GLU A 679 -16.06 14.03 31.49
C GLU A 679 -15.22 12.85 32.00
N GLY A 680 -14.50 12.15 31.10
CA GLY A 680 -13.63 11.05 31.45
C GLY A 680 -12.45 11.53 32.29
N LEU A 681 -12.03 10.73 33.27
CA LEU A 681 -10.87 11.02 34.10
C LEU A 681 -9.69 10.18 33.65
N TYR A 682 -8.58 10.84 33.35
CA TYR A 682 -7.37 10.26 32.77
C TYR A 682 -6.19 10.48 33.71
N GLU A 683 -5.70 9.42 34.32
CA GLU A 683 -4.51 9.42 35.15
C GLU A 683 -3.26 9.34 34.27
N LEU A 684 -2.33 10.29 34.43
CA LEU A 684 -1.03 10.25 33.77
C LEU A 684 -0.12 9.25 34.53
N GLU A 685 0.20 8.13 33.89
CA GLU A 685 0.99 7.06 34.51
C GLU A 685 2.35 7.55 34.99
N GLY A 686 2.77 7.04 36.15
CA GLY A 686 3.98 7.48 36.83
C GLY A 686 3.81 8.78 37.64
N THR A 687 2.61 9.35 37.67
CA THR A 687 2.26 10.51 38.49
C THR A 687 0.97 10.25 39.29
N ASN A 688 0.61 11.18 40.19
CA ASN A 688 -0.70 11.17 40.88
C ASN A 688 -1.67 12.20 40.28
N ILE A 689 -1.40 12.66 39.05
CA ILE A 689 -2.19 13.72 38.42
C ILE A 689 -3.27 13.09 37.54
N VAL A 690 -4.51 13.52 37.77
CA VAL A 690 -5.69 13.10 37.01
C VAL A 690 -6.25 14.32 36.29
N TYR A 691 -6.42 14.21 34.99
CA TYR A 691 -6.99 15.26 34.15
C TYR A 691 -8.38 14.84 33.67
N SER A 692 -9.26 15.81 33.44
CA SER A 692 -10.45 15.54 32.63
C SER A 692 -10.07 15.40 31.15
N GLY A 693 -10.84 14.63 30.38
CA GLY A 693 -10.66 14.58 28.92
C GLY A 693 -10.84 15.96 28.28
N ALA A 694 -11.73 16.80 28.83
CA ALA A 694 -11.91 18.19 28.43
C ALA A 694 -10.61 19.00 28.55
N GLU A 695 -9.90 18.88 29.68
CA GLU A 695 -8.64 19.58 29.91
C GLU A 695 -7.56 19.14 28.91
N LEU A 696 -7.42 17.83 28.70
CA LEU A 696 -6.44 17.28 27.75
C LEU A 696 -6.73 17.69 26.29
N MET A 697 -8.00 17.82 25.90
CA MET A 697 -8.39 18.19 24.54
C MET A 697 -8.43 19.71 24.30
N TYR A 698 -8.81 20.51 25.29
CA TYR A 698 -9.10 21.94 25.09
C TYR A 698 -8.02 22.86 25.65
N ALA A 699 -7.38 22.47 26.76
CA ALA A 699 -6.21 23.17 27.29
C ALA A 699 -4.92 22.58 26.70
N GLY A 700 -4.72 21.27 26.85
CA GLY A 700 -3.55 20.55 26.36
C GLY A 700 -2.38 20.49 27.35
N LEU A 701 -1.34 19.76 26.97
CA LEU A 701 -0.13 19.54 27.76
C LEU A 701 0.95 20.58 27.40
N THR A 702 1.59 21.18 28.40
CA THR A 702 2.84 21.93 28.17
C THR A 702 3.99 20.93 28.00
N VAL A 703 4.58 20.86 26.81
CA VAL A 703 5.63 19.88 26.50
C VAL A 703 6.99 20.41 26.93
N THR A 704 7.51 19.89 28.04
CA THR A 704 8.84 20.26 28.55
C THR A 704 9.92 19.29 28.09
N LEU A 705 11.06 19.81 27.62
CA LEU A 705 12.23 19.04 27.20
C LEU A 705 13.51 19.77 27.61
N SER A 706 14.55 19.01 27.94
CA SER A 706 15.90 19.54 28.16
C SER A 706 16.50 20.17 26.88
N PRO A 707 17.57 20.96 26.96
CA PRO A 707 18.34 21.36 25.80
C PRO A 707 18.95 20.13 25.10
N GLY A 708 18.84 20.08 23.77
CA GLY A 708 19.38 18.98 22.97
C GLY A 708 18.57 18.72 21.71
N ASP A 709 19.25 18.19 20.70
CA ASP A 709 18.63 17.75 19.46
C ASP A 709 18.02 16.35 19.64
N PHE A 710 17.01 16.04 18.82
CA PHE A 710 16.45 14.70 18.67
C PHE A 710 15.89 14.12 19.96
N LEU A 711 15.36 14.98 20.84
CA LEU A 711 14.75 14.55 22.10
C LEU A 711 13.29 14.16 21.89
N SER A 712 12.84 13.20 22.68
CA SER A 712 11.46 12.70 22.67
C SER A 712 10.91 12.57 24.08
N ARG A 713 9.59 12.44 24.17
CA ARG A 713 8.88 12.12 25.41
C ARG A 713 7.60 11.36 25.08
N GLN A 714 7.24 10.42 25.96
CA GLN A 714 5.98 9.70 25.87
C GLN A 714 5.11 9.99 27.10
N TYR A 715 3.82 10.22 26.86
CA TYR A 715 2.79 10.36 27.90
C TYR A 715 1.85 9.16 27.79
N LYS A 716 1.56 8.53 28.93
CA LYS A 716 0.66 7.38 29.01
C LYS A 716 -0.48 7.70 29.96
N PHE A 717 -1.70 7.54 29.50
CA PHE A 717 -2.90 7.84 30.25
C PHE A 717 -3.75 6.60 30.39
N LYS A 718 -4.25 6.38 31.61
CA LYS A 718 -5.26 5.38 31.90
C LYS A 718 -6.55 6.08 32.30
N ARG A 719 -7.63 5.77 31.59
CA ARG A 719 -8.98 6.21 31.96
C ARG A 719 -9.45 5.39 33.17
N LEU A 720 -9.91 6.10 34.20
CA LEU A 720 -10.37 5.55 35.48
C LEU A 720 -11.77 4.95 35.43
#